data_AF-A0A8T5PZK6-F1
#
_entry.id   AF-A0A8T5PZK6-F1
#
_cell.length_a   1.000
_cell.length_b   1.000
_cell.length_c   1.000
_cell.angle_alpha   90.00
_cell.angle_beta   90.00
_cell.angle_gamma   90.00
#
_symmetry.space_group_name_H-M   'P 1'
#
loop_
_entity.id
_entity.type
_entity.pdbx_description
1 polymer ?
#
loop_
_entity_poly.entity_id
_entity_poly.type
_entity_poly.pdbx_seq_one_letter_code
_entity_poly.pdbx_strand_id
1 'polypeptide(L)'
;MKINIYDFDGDLIKLSNRSQEQLLTPNHRVIRKKYNSKELVVSKAEELLNFSSPIYLPVARENINQDFSISNEELKLYPWIISEGTIDAGERIGRERITIIQSPEVNREYCNEIEGILNNLNIPFSSSFVQSGFGKGANRYRLGRSVSKELVKTISKTELPMAILRNCSPRQIKLFIHEYIKGDGSKERLRIFTKDKQIKDDFQELCAICGYGSSIYLNKQGIFVINIHKNQNQSIMKKERVRYKGKVWCPTTLTSTWIARRKGNVFITGNSQFPFSNLTFDWVVPKDLEDKPAIVGGKPQDFTYGDCQEEMDMINRAFLEVMLEGDSKGRIFTFPIPTYNLTRNFDWDSENAELLFKATAKYGLPYFQNYIGSDLDPKSIRAMCCRLQLDQVQLVKRPGSMWGPGDNTGSIGVVTINMNRIGYEAKGDKERFFDLLSNYMKIAKDSLEIKRKIIGNNLKQGLMPYAKVYLGTFANHFSTIGLCGMNECCLNFLGKDISSKEGTEFTIETLNFMRDKLSEFQEETGSLYNLEATPAESTSYRLARLDKKMYPDIITAGENEPYLTNSTQLPVNKTDDLIEALEHQDKIQTLYTGGTIFHTFLGEKVSSAESCKKLVRKIASNTKLPYFSITPTFSICPEHGYITGEVPRCSECGAETEVYSRIVGYFRPVRQWNNGKKEEFKDRLEYMEEKALGRQMGVKAVVEEDGASVSETEGLISNNNSSRSRFRLFSRPNCDKCTAAKEYLKEKVEGEIVDLGSDDGLNEFRGVYRKLKDRINRNSDGSLPIPTILLYDKQNNLVTVAHNLEQIRQIV
;
A
#
# COMPACT_ATOMS: atom_id res chain seq x y z
N MET A 1 -12.72 4.49 -15.55
CA MET A 1 -11.53 3.83 -16.14
C MET A 1 -10.47 4.88 -16.38
N LYS A 2 -9.25 4.71 -15.85
CA LYS A 2 -8.10 5.60 -16.14
C LYS A 2 -7.25 4.95 -17.23
N ILE A 3 -6.77 5.70 -18.22
CA ILE A 3 -5.86 5.17 -19.25
C ILE A 3 -4.55 5.94 -19.17
N ASN A 4 -3.46 5.27 -18.81
CA ASN A 4 -2.12 5.83 -18.91
C ASN A 4 -1.54 5.53 -20.29
N ILE A 5 -1.01 6.54 -20.97
CA ILE A 5 -0.37 6.42 -22.29
C ILE A 5 1.08 6.86 -22.12
N TYR A 6 2.03 6.03 -22.54
CA TYR A 6 3.45 6.36 -22.47
C TYR A 6 4.22 5.82 -23.67
N ASP A 7 5.36 6.43 -23.97
CA ASP A 7 6.25 5.97 -25.03
C ASP A 7 7.00 4.72 -24.56
N PHE A 8 7.05 3.71 -25.43
CA PHE A 8 7.71 2.44 -25.19
C PHE A 8 8.66 2.14 -26.35
N ASP A 9 9.88 1.80 -25.98
CA ASP A 9 10.92 1.35 -26.90
C ASP A 9 11.46 0.02 -26.34
N GLY A 10 10.85 -1.09 -26.75
CA GLY A 10 11.23 -2.42 -26.27
C GLY A 10 10.67 -3.56 -27.13
N ASP A 11 10.68 -4.77 -26.59
CA ASP A 11 9.97 -5.90 -27.16
C ASP A 11 8.60 -6.04 -26.52
N LEU A 12 7.57 -6.21 -27.36
CA LEU A 12 6.24 -6.61 -26.93
C LEU A 12 6.06 -8.12 -27.12
N ILE A 13 5.18 -8.70 -26.32
CA ILE A 13 4.75 -10.09 -26.43
C ILE A 13 3.51 -10.13 -27.31
N LYS A 14 3.63 -10.85 -28.43
CA LYS A 14 2.54 -11.11 -29.35
C LYS A 14 1.98 -12.50 -29.11
N LEU A 15 0.72 -12.54 -28.69
CA LEU A 15 -0.06 -13.77 -28.54
C LEU A 15 -1.05 -13.84 -29.71
N SER A 16 -0.98 -14.87 -30.54
CA SER A 16 -1.82 -14.93 -31.74
C SER A 16 -2.22 -16.33 -32.19
N ASN A 17 -3.37 -16.38 -32.86
CA ASN A 17 -3.86 -17.52 -33.65
C ASN A 17 -4.63 -16.96 -34.87
N ARG A 18 -5.43 -17.79 -35.56
CA ARG A 18 -6.23 -17.34 -36.72
C ARG A 18 -7.34 -16.33 -36.36
N SER A 19 -7.80 -16.33 -35.12
CA SER A 19 -8.99 -15.61 -34.63
C SER A 19 -8.67 -14.56 -33.57
N GLN A 20 -7.41 -14.31 -33.25
CA GLN A 20 -7.01 -13.43 -32.16
C GLN A 20 -5.56 -12.96 -32.29
N GLU A 21 -5.32 -11.70 -31.94
CA GLU A 21 -3.98 -11.13 -31.79
C GLU A 21 -3.99 -10.20 -30.58
N GLN A 22 -3.09 -10.42 -29.63
CA GLN A 22 -2.80 -9.51 -28.52
C GLN A 22 -1.35 -9.07 -28.64
N LEU A 23 -1.09 -7.78 -28.38
CA LEU A 23 0.25 -7.21 -28.37
C LEU A 23 0.42 -6.49 -27.03
N LEU A 24 1.30 -7.03 -26.18
CA LEU A 24 1.32 -6.74 -24.75
C LEU A 24 2.73 -6.40 -24.30
N THR A 25 2.89 -5.49 -23.34
CA THR A 25 4.21 -5.31 -22.70
C THR A 25 4.58 -6.57 -21.91
N PRO A 26 5.87 -6.91 -21.71
CA PRO A 26 6.31 -8.10 -20.98
C PRO A 26 5.65 -8.28 -19.60
N ASN A 27 5.49 -7.17 -18.86
CA ASN A 27 4.90 -7.16 -17.52
C ASN A 27 3.36 -7.14 -17.50
N HIS A 28 2.71 -7.09 -18.67
CA HIS A 28 1.26 -7.09 -18.77
C HIS A 28 0.72 -8.41 -18.24
N ARG A 29 -0.29 -8.38 -17.38
CA ARG A 29 -0.91 -9.59 -16.85
C ARG A 29 -2.05 -10.05 -17.75
N VAL A 30 -2.10 -11.35 -18.00
CA VAL A 30 -3.06 -12.00 -18.88
C VAL A 30 -3.84 -13.02 -18.07
N ILE A 31 -5.17 -12.96 -18.16
CA ILE A 31 -6.04 -13.99 -17.61
C ILE A 31 -6.03 -15.17 -18.57
N ARG A 32 -5.78 -16.37 -18.07
CA ARG A 32 -5.84 -17.61 -18.85
C ARG A 32 -6.56 -18.70 -18.07
N LYS A 33 -7.15 -19.63 -18.79
CA LYS A 33 -7.68 -20.87 -18.22
C LYS A 33 -6.54 -21.87 -18.04
N LYS A 34 -6.47 -22.52 -16.87
CA LYS A 34 -5.50 -23.60 -16.63
C LYS A 34 -5.87 -24.81 -17.52
N TYR A 35 -4.86 -25.48 -18.08
CA TYR A 35 -5.08 -26.64 -18.95
C TYR A 35 -5.90 -27.70 -18.20
N ASN A 36 -6.92 -28.27 -18.85
CA ASN A 36 -7.86 -29.24 -18.27
C ASN A 36 -8.54 -28.85 -16.95
N SER A 37 -8.65 -27.55 -16.62
CA SER A 37 -9.34 -27.06 -15.42
C SER A 37 -10.34 -25.96 -15.74
N LYS A 38 -11.37 -25.78 -14.91
CA LYS A 38 -12.29 -24.62 -14.98
C LYS A 38 -11.68 -23.35 -14.38
N GLU A 39 -10.55 -23.46 -13.69
CA GLU A 39 -9.86 -22.38 -12.99
C GLU A 39 -9.24 -21.36 -13.95
N LEU A 40 -9.39 -20.08 -13.60
CA LEU A 40 -8.72 -18.96 -14.25
C LEU A 40 -7.55 -18.50 -13.41
N VAL A 41 -6.40 -18.33 -14.06
CA VAL A 41 -5.16 -17.87 -13.45
C VAL A 41 -4.64 -16.64 -14.18
N VAL A 42 -3.83 -15.85 -13.49
CA VAL A 42 -3.19 -14.67 -14.05
C VAL A 42 -1.70 -14.97 -14.24
N SER A 43 -1.15 -14.65 -15.41
CA SER A 43 0.27 -14.83 -15.71
C SER A 43 0.81 -13.58 -16.41
N LYS A 44 2.10 -13.26 -16.24
CA LYS A 44 2.69 -12.19 -17.05
C LYS A 44 2.78 -12.63 -18.50
N ALA A 45 2.64 -11.69 -19.44
CA ALA A 45 2.73 -11.97 -20.86
C ALA A 45 4.08 -12.64 -21.21
N GLU A 46 5.16 -12.16 -20.59
CA GLU A 46 6.51 -12.74 -20.71
C GLU A 46 6.55 -14.24 -20.37
N GLU A 47 5.94 -14.65 -19.26
CA GLU A 47 5.93 -16.04 -18.78
C GLU A 47 5.20 -16.99 -19.74
N LEU A 48 4.28 -16.45 -20.54
CA LEU A 48 3.53 -17.25 -21.51
C LEU A 48 4.42 -17.81 -22.63
N LEU A 49 5.56 -17.17 -22.91
CA LEU A 49 6.52 -17.67 -23.89
C LEU A 49 7.10 -19.04 -23.50
N ASN A 50 7.14 -19.36 -22.20
CA ASN A 50 7.71 -20.61 -21.69
C ASN A 50 6.79 -21.83 -21.90
N PHE A 51 5.53 -21.62 -22.29
CA PHE A 51 4.59 -22.73 -22.51
C PHE A 51 4.74 -23.28 -23.93
N SER A 52 5.19 -24.53 -24.05
CA SER A 52 5.18 -25.26 -25.33
C SER A 52 3.75 -25.64 -25.78
N SER A 53 2.84 -25.84 -24.83
CA SER A 53 1.43 -26.15 -25.08
C SER A 53 0.57 -24.92 -25.42
N PRO A 54 -0.61 -25.11 -26.05
CA PRO A 54 -1.56 -24.03 -26.23
C PRO A 54 -2.02 -23.43 -24.91
N ILE A 55 -2.06 -22.11 -24.83
CA ILE A 55 -2.67 -21.39 -23.71
C ILE A 55 -4.12 -21.03 -24.07
N TYR A 56 -5.03 -21.10 -23.11
CA TYR A 56 -6.44 -20.83 -23.35
C TYR A 56 -6.82 -19.47 -22.78
N LEU A 57 -7.14 -18.52 -23.65
CA LEU A 57 -7.48 -17.14 -23.25
C LEU A 57 -8.99 -16.93 -23.32
N PRO A 58 -9.61 -16.32 -22.30
CA PRO A 58 -11.03 -16.00 -22.32
C PRO A 58 -11.32 -14.87 -23.33
N VAL A 59 -12.41 -15.04 -24.08
CA VAL A 59 -12.91 -14.07 -25.08
C VAL A 59 -14.32 -13.58 -24.78
N ALA A 60 -15.05 -14.27 -23.92
CA ALA A 60 -16.36 -13.89 -23.42
C ALA A 60 -16.64 -14.58 -22.09
N ARG A 61 -17.53 -14.01 -21.27
CA ARG A 61 -18.06 -14.62 -20.04
C ARG A 61 -19.52 -14.24 -19.87
N GLU A 62 -20.28 -15.10 -19.22
CA GLU A 62 -21.65 -14.79 -18.84
C GLU A 62 -21.63 -13.77 -17.70
N ASN A 63 -22.41 -12.70 -17.84
CA ASN A 63 -22.70 -11.80 -16.74
C ASN A 63 -23.52 -12.52 -15.65
N ILE A 64 -23.59 -11.91 -14.47
CA ILE A 64 -24.30 -12.46 -13.30
C ILE A 64 -25.70 -11.87 -13.13
N ASN A 65 -26.20 -11.14 -14.13
CA ASN A 65 -27.49 -10.47 -14.04
C ASN A 65 -28.61 -11.51 -14.00
N GLN A 66 -29.61 -11.24 -13.16
CA GLN A 66 -30.89 -11.94 -13.23
C GLN A 66 -31.73 -11.39 -14.38
N ASP A 67 -32.86 -12.04 -14.68
CA ASP A 67 -33.76 -11.58 -15.73
C ASP A 67 -34.27 -10.16 -15.40
N PHE A 68 -34.06 -9.23 -16.32
CA PHE A 68 -34.53 -7.86 -16.22
C PHE A 68 -36.05 -7.82 -16.45
N SER A 69 -36.72 -6.76 -15.98
CA SER A 69 -38.20 -6.65 -15.96
C SER A 69 -38.88 -6.64 -17.33
N ILE A 70 -38.12 -6.59 -18.43
CA ILE A 70 -38.64 -6.66 -19.79
C ILE A 70 -39.13 -8.08 -20.13
N SER A 71 -40.29 -8.18 -20.78
CA SER A 71 -40.86 -9.48 -21.17
C SER A 71 -40.04 -10.14 -22.28
N ASN A 72 -40.15 -11.47 -22.41
CA ASN A 72 -39.51 -12.19 -23.52
C ASN A 72 -40.09 -11.75 -24.87
N GLU A 73 -41.37 -11.41 -24.91
CA GLU A 73 -42.12 -10.99 -26.09
C GLU A 73 -41.65 -9.62 -26.57
N GLU A 74 -41.40 -8.67 -25.66
CA GLU A 74 -40.77 -7.38 -26.01
C GLU A 74 -39.34 -7.57 -26.53
N LEU A 75 -38.55 -8.44 -25.87
CA LEU A 75 -37.19 -8.77 -26.33
C LEU A 75 -37.15 -9.45 -27.70
N LYS A 76 -38.21 -10.16 -28.07
CA LYS A 76 -38.36 -10.74 -29.42
C LYS A 76 -38.82 -9.71 -30.44
N LEU A 77 -39.68 -8.75 -30.06
CA LEU A 77 -40.19 -7.72 -30.96
C LEU A 77 -39.09 -6.74 -31.41
N TYR A 78 -38.22 -6.32 -30.49
CA TYR A 78 -37.24 -5.26 -30.76
C TYR A 78 -36.31 -5.61 -31.94
N PRO A 79 -35.72 -6.82 -32.02
CA PRO A 79 -34.93 -7.24 -33.17
C PRO A 79 -35.66 -7.11 -34.50
N TRP A 80 -36.93 -7.54 -34.60
CA TRP A 80 -37.72 -7.43 -35.83
C TRP A 80 -37.92 -5.98 -36.28
N ILE A 81 -38.10 -5.06 -35.34
CA ILE A 81 -38.21 -3.63 -35.65
C ILE A 81 -36.85 -3.09 -36.15
N ILE A 82 -35.75 -3.50 -35.53
CA ILE A 82 -34.41 -3.00 -35.87
C ILE A 82 -33.91 -3.58 -37.20
N SER A 83 -34.13 -4.87 -37.48
CA SER A 83 -33.67 -5.51 -38.72
C SER A 83 -34.63 -5.24 -39.89
N GLU A 84 -35.91 -5.58 -39.72
CA GLU A 84 -36.91 -5.64 -40.81
C GLU A 84 -37.90 -4.46 -40.79
N GLY A 85 -37.84 -3.61 -39.76
CA GLY A 85 -38.76 -2.48 -39.60
C GLY A 85 -38.33 -1.19 -40.31
N THR A 86 -39.29 -0.36 -40.69
CA THR A 86 -39.10 1.05 -41.07
C THR A 86 -39.74 1.96 -40.03
N ILE A 87 -39.08 3.09 -39.72
CA ILE A 87 -39.58 4.11 -38.82
C ILE A 87 -39.81 5.38 -39.67
N ASP A 88 -41.07 5.70 -39.93
CA ASP A 88 -41.45 6.90 -40.69
C ASP A 88 -41.29 8.15 -39.78
N ALA A 89 -40.14 8.82 -39.83
CA ALA A 89 -39.95 10.12 -39.20
C ALA A 89 -40.46 11.22 -40.16
N GLY A 90 -41.76 11.53 -40.11
CA GLY A 90 -42.24 12.73 -40.80
C GLY A 90 -41.58 13.99 -40.23
N GLU A 91 -41.38 15.03 -41.03
CA GLU A 91 -40.77 16.33 -40.63
C GLU A 91 -41.51 17.08 -39.48
N ARG A 92 -42.56 16.49 -38.89
CA ARG A 92 -43.31 17.00 -37.75
C ARG A 92 -43.39 15.96 -36.64
N ILE A 93 -42.93 16.35 -35.44
CA ILE A 93 -42.99 15.58 -34.19
C ILE A 93 -44.40 14.99 -33.97
N GLY A 94 -44.49 13.68 -33.71
CA GLY A 94 -45.74 12.99 -33.34
C GLY A 94 -46.43 12.19 -34.46
N ARG A 95 -45.78 11.96 -35.62
CA ARG A 95 -46.29 11.12 -36.72
C ARG A 95 -45.49 9.82 -36.92
N GLU A 96 -44.65 9.45 -35.95
CA GLU A 96 -43.78 8.28 -36.01
C GLU A 96 -44.62 7.01 -36.15
N ARG A 97 -44.34 6.22 -37.19
CA ARG A 97 -45.03 4.96 -37.42
C ARG A 97 -44.04 3.86 -37.74
N ILE A 98 -44.12 2.77 -36.96
CA ILE A 98 -43.30 1.59 -37.15
C ILE A 98 -44.05 0.64 -38.10
N THR A 99 -43.33 0.16 -39.11
CA THR A 99 -43.84 -0.82 -40.06
C THR A 99 -42.84 -1.96 -40.20
N ILE A 100 -43.24 -3.19 -39.92
CA ILE A 100 -42.41 -4.38 -40.12
C ILE A 100 -42.83 -5.02 -41.45
N ILE A 101 -41.87 -5.42 -42.27
CA ILE A 101 -42.13 -6.06 -43.57
C ILE A 101 -41.45 -7.43 -43.59
N GLN A 102 -42.18 -8.49 -43.97
CA GLN A 102 -41.62 -9.84 -44.10
C GLN A 102 -42.27 -10.61 -45.25
N SER A 103 -41.51 -11.46 -45.94
CA SER A 103 -42.02 -12.25 -47.08
C SER A 103 -42.71 -13.53 -46.60
N PRO A 104 -44.02 -13.70 -46.84
CA PRO A 104 -44.74 -14.91 -46.46
C PRO A 104 -44.38 -16.12 -47.34
N GLU A 105 -43.83 -15.90 -48.54
CA GLU A 105 -43.41 -16.98 -49.44
C GLU A 105 -42.06 -17.58 -49.03
N VAL A 106 -41.11 -16.73 -48.62
CA VAL A 106 -39.75 -17.16 -48.26
C VAL A 106 -39.64 -17.52 -46.78
N ASN A 107 -40.36 -16.81 -45.90
CA ASN A 107 -40.25 -16.90 -44.45
C ASN A 107 -41.63 -16.90 -43.78
N ARG A 108 -42.50 -17.84 -44.17
CA ARG A 108 -43.87 -17.97 -43.62
C ARG A 108 -43.90 -18.09 -42.10
N GLU A 109 -42.97 -18.84 -41.53
CA GLU A 109 -42.87 -19.04 -40.07
C GLU A 109 -42.59 -17.72 -39.33
N TYR A 110 -41.75 -16.85 -39.89
CA TYR A 110 -41.44 -15.55 -39.28
C TYR A 110 -42.63 -14.60 -39.35
N CYS A 111 -43.46 -14.68 -40.38
CA CYS A 111 -44.72 -13.93 -40.43
C CYS A 111 -45.65 -14.34 -39.27
N ASN A 112 -45.81 -15.64 -39.03
CA ASN A 112 -46.61 -16.14 -37.91
C ASN A 112 -46.02 -15.74 -36.55
N GLU A 113 -44.69 -15.75 -36.42
CA GLU A 113 -43.99 -15.34 -35.20
C GLU A 113 -44.19 -13.85 -34.90
N ILE A 114 -44.05 -12.98 -35.91
CA ILE A 114 -44.30 -11.53 -35.77
C ILE A 114 -45.75 -11.27 -35.35
N GLU A 115 -46.73 -11.87 -36.03
CA GLU A 115 -48.15 -11.72 -35.66
C GLU A 115 -48.43 -12.23 -34.25
N GLY A 116 -47.87 -13.38 -33.87
CA GLY A 116 -47.99 -13.94 -32.52
C GLY A 116 -47.43 -13.02 -31.44
N ILE A 117 -46.24 -12.44 -31.65
CA ILE A 117 -45.62 -11.47 -30.72
C ILE A 117 -46.51 -10.23 -30.57
N LEU A 118 -46.98 -9.65 -31.68
CA LEU A 118 -47.82 -8.45 -31.64
C LEU A 118 -49.15 -8.69 -30.91
N ASN A 119 -49.79 -9.84 -31.15
CA ASN A 119 -51.03 -10.23 -30.48
C ASN A 119 -50.81 -10.46 -28.98
N ASN A 120 -49.75 -11.18 -28.59
CA ASN A 120 -49.45 -11.46 -27.19
C ASN A 120 -49.14 -10.20 -26.37
N LEU A 121 -48.54 -9.19 -27.01
CA LEU A 121 -48.29 -7.88 -26.41
C LEU A 121 -49.50 -6.93 -26.45
N ASN A 122 -50.65 -7.38 -27.00
CA ASN A 122 -51.82 -6.55 -27.25
C ASN A 122 -51.50 -5.26 -28.03
N ILE A 123 -50.54 -5.31 -28.95
CA ILE A 123 -50.17 -4.15 -29.77
C ILE A 123 -51.16 -4.05 -30.93
N PRO A 124 -51.92 -2.95 -31.07
CA PRO A 124 -52.80 -2.79 -32.21
C PRO A 124 -51.97 -2.63 -33.49
N PHE A 125 -52.28 -3.41 -34.53
CA PHE A 125 -51.63 -3.31 -35.84
C PHE A 125 -52.61 -3.59 -36.99
N SER A 126 -52.26 -3.13 -38.19
CA SER A 126 -52.94 -3.53 -39.43
C SER A 126 -51.99 -4.37 -40.28
N SER A 127 -52.44 -5.53 -40.75
CA SER A 127 -51.72 -6.37 -41.71
C SER A 127 -52.26 -6.11 -43.13
N SER A 128 -51.37 -5.92 -44.09
CA SER A 128 -51.72 -5.76 -45.50
C SER A 128 -50.67 -6.43 -46.39
N PHE A 129 -51.08 -7.12 -47.45
CA PHE A 129 -50.16 -7.64 -48.45
C PHE A 129 -49.75 -6.54 -49.43
N VAL A 130 -48.45 -6.42 -49.69
CA VAL A 130 -47.90 -5.41 -50.61
C VAL A 130 -47.11 -6.10 -51.71
N GLN A 131 -47.51 -5.85 -52.95
CA GLN A 131 -46.82 -6.35 -54.14
C GLN A 131 -45.70 -5.37 -54.53
N SER A 132 -44.47 -5.85 -54.66
CA SER A 132 -43.36 -5.03 -55.16
C SER A 132 -43.27 -5.17 -56.68
N GLY A 133 -42.91 -4.09 -57.39
CA GLY A 133 -42.93 -4.03 -58.86
C GLY A 133 -42.06 -5.05 -59.60
N PHE A 134 -41.21 -5.81 -58.89
CA PHE A 134 -40.35 -6.87 -59.44
C PHE A 134 -40.16 -8.08 -58.48
N GLY A 135 -41.02 -8.28 -57.47
CA GLY A 135 -40.82 -9.32 -56.44
C GLY A 135 -42.08 -10.05 -55.98
N LYS A 136 -41.88 -11.12 -55.20
CA LYS A 136 -42.87 -12.11 -54.72
C LYS A 136 -43.88 -11.60 -53.66
N GLY A 137 -43.98 -10.28 -53.46
CA GLY A 137 -44.85 -9.66 -52.45
C GLY A 137 -44.43 -9.90 -50.99
N ALA A 138 -44.91 -9.07 -50.07
CA ALA A 138 -44.56 -9.11 -48.65
C ALA A 138 -45.75 -8.71 -47.77
N ASN A 139 -45.83 -9.28 -46.57
CA ASN A 139 -46.75 -8.84 -45.53
C ASN A 139 -46.17 -7.58 -44.87
N ARG A 140 -47.02 -6.56 -44.76
CA ARG A 140 -46.72 -5.30 -44.07
C ARG A 140 -47.53 -5.24 -42.79
N TYR A 141 -46.85 -5.25 -41.65
CA TYR A 141 -47.44 -5.09 -40.31
C TYR A 141 -47.22 -3.65 -39.85
N ARG A 142 -48.28 -2.85 -39.89
CA ARG A 142 -48.21 -1.44 -39.53
C ARG A 142 -48.75 -1.21 -38.13
N LEU A 143 -47.86 -0.87 -37.19
CA LEU A 143 -48.21 -0.72 -35.79
C LEU A 143 -49.08 0.53 -35.58
N GLY A 144 -49.87 0.49 -34.50
CA GLY A 144 -50.68 1.60 -34.01
C GLY A 144 -49.81 2.80 -33.65
N ARG A 145 -50.35 4.00 -33.84
CA ARG A 145 -49.59 5.26 -33.71
C ARG A 145 -49.14 5.54 -32.28
N SER A 146 -49.98 5.30 -31.28
CA SER A 146 -49.65 5.49 -29.86
C SER A 146 -48.48 4.61 -29.44
N VAL A 147 -48.54 3.32 -29.77
CA VAL A 147 -47.48 2.34 -29.44
C VAL A 147 -46.21 2.64 -30.23
N SER A 148 -46.31 3.00 -31.51
CA SER A 148 -45.15 3.40 -32.32
C SER A 148 -44.42 4.58 -31.67
N LYS A 149 -45.14 5.60 -31.19
CA LYS A 149 -44.56 6.76 -30.51
C LYS A 149 -43.83 6.40 -29.23
N GLU A 150 -44.26 5.38 -28.51
CA GLU A 150 -43.57 4.93 -27.30
C GLU A 150 -42.32 4.12 -27.63
N LEU A 151 -42.43 3.17 -28.56
CA LEU A 151 -41.32 2.29 -28.95
C LEU A 151 -40.13 3.06 -29.55
N VAL A 152 -40.36 4.12 -30.33
CA VAL A 152 -39.27 4.93 -30.92
C VAL A 152 -38.46 5.72 -29.88
N LYS A 153 -38.95 5.87 -28.64
CA LYS A 153 -38.15 6.46 -27.55
C LYS A 153 -37.05 5.51 -27.08
N THR A 154 -37.24 4.21 -27.32
CA THR A 154 -36.37 3.14 -26.83
C THR A 154 -35.59 2.47 -27.97
N ILE A 155 -36.19 2.37 -29.16
CA ILE A 155 -35.66 1.61 -30.31
C ILE A 155 -35.21 2.58 -31.41
N SER A 156 -33.99 2.35 -31.89
CA SER A 156 -33.40 3.07 -33.02
C SER A 156 -33.06 2.13 -34.18
N LYS A 157 -32.91 2.67 -35.39
CA LYS A 157 -32.40 1.93 -36.56
C LYS A 157 -30.87 1.94 -36.67
N THR A 158 -30.19 2.74 -35.86
CA THR A 158 -28.73 2.92 -35.89
C THR A 158 -28.02 2.43 -34.64
N GLU A 159 -28.75 1.99 -33.61
CA GLU A 159 -28.16 1.45 -32.38
C GLU A 159 -29.12 0.47 -31.70
N LEU A 160 -28.57 -0.43 -30.89
CA LEU A 160 -29.37 -1.33 -30.07
C LEU A 160 -29.80 -0.64 -28.77
N PRO A 161 -30.91 -1.05 -28.12
CA PRO A 161 -31.36 -0.50 -26.84
C PRO A 161 -30.46 -0.94 -25.66
N MET A 162 -29.19 -0.53 -25.68
CA MET A 162 -28.15 -1.00 -24.77
C MET A 162 -28.42 -0.63 -23.30
N ALA A 163 -29.18 0.44 -23.04
CA ALA A 163 -29.63 0.78 -21.68
C ALA A 163 -30.47 -0.34 -21.04
N ILE A 164 -31.24 -1.08 -21.84
CA ILE A 164 -31.99 -2.25 -21.37
C ILE A 164 -31.10 -3.49 -21.43
N LEU A 165 -30.46 -3.74 -22.59
CA LEU A 165 -29.78 -5.01 -22.84
C LEU A 165 -28.55 -5.25 -21.94
N ARG A 166 -27.89 -4.20 -21.44
CA ARG A 166 -26.79 -4.34 -20.46
C ARG A 166 -27.26 -4.86 -19.09
N ASN A 167 -28.54 -4.65 -18.75
CA ASN A 167 -29.14 -5.12 -17.50
C ASN A 167 -29.76 -6.51 -17.62
N CYS A 168 -29.96 -7.00 -18.84
CA CYS A 168 -30.52 -8.33 -19.09
C CYS A 168 -29.59 -9.48 -18.67
N SER A 169 -30.19 -10.62 -18.33
CA SER A 169 -29.47 -11.87 -18.08
C SER A 169 -28.81 -12.41 -19.37
N PRO A 170 -27.86 -13.36 -19.27
CA PRO A 170 -27.27 -13.99 -20.44
C PRO A 170 -28.32 -14.70 -21.30
N ARG A 171 -29.38 -15.24 -20.70
CA ARG A 171 -30.51 -15.89 -21.40
C ARG A 171 -31.28 -14.88 -22.26
N GLN A 172 -31.65 -13.74 -21.67
CA GLN A 172 -32.38 -12.67 -22.36
C GLN A 172 -31.55 -12.05 -23.49
N ILE A 173 -30.25 -11.82 -23.28
CA ILE A 173 -29.36 -11.30 -24.33
C ILE A 173 -29.24 -12.31 -25.48
N LYS A 174 -29.07 -13.61 -25.17
CA LYS A 174 -29.04 -14.67 -26.20
C LYS A 174 -30.34 -14.71 -26.99
N LEU A 175 -31.49 -14.60 -26.32
CA LEU A 175 -32.81 -14.54 -26.97
C LEU A 175 -32.86 -13.39 -27.99
N PHE A 176 -32.50 -12.17 -27.58
CA PHE A 176 -32.44 -11.01 -28.45
C PHE A 176 -31.53 -11.23 -29.67
N ILE A 177 -30.31 -11.77 -29.45
CA ILE A 177 -29.35 -12.04 -30.53
C ILE A 177 -29.92 -13.06 -31.53
N HIS A 178 -30.52 -14.15 -31.07
CA HIS A 178 -31.07 -15.19 -31.95
C HIS A 178 -32.24 -14.67 -32.78
N GLU A 179 -33.12 -13.86 -32.19
CA GLU A 179 -34.22 -13.21 -32.93
C GLU A 179 -33.71 -12.23 -33.98
N TYR A 180 -32.66 -11.46 -33.66
CA TYR A 180 -32.05 -10.58 -34.65
C TYR A 180 -31.47 -11.34 -35.84
N ILE A 181 -30.81 -12.48 -35.59
CA ILE A 181 -30.24 -13.32 -36.65
C ILE A 181 -31.33 -13.86 -37.59
N LYS A 182 -32.52 -14.19 -37.05
CA LYS A 182 -33.68 -14.57 -37.88
C LYS A 182 -34.08 -13.45 -38.81
N GLY A 183 -34.21 -12.23 -38.28
CA GLY A 183 -34.53 -11.03 -39.03
C GLY A 183 -33.50 -10.68 -40.10
N ASP A 184 -32.21 -10.84 -39.79
CA ASP A 184 -31.09 -10.62 -40.73
C ASP A 184 -30.97 -11.72 -41.82
N GLY A 185 -31.71 -12.83 -41.67
CA GLY A 185 -31.80 -13.89 -42.68
C GLY A 185 -30.69 -14.94 -42.63
N SER A 186 -29.92 -15.05 -41.55
CA SER A 186 -28.86 -16.08 -41.41
C SER A 186 -29.43 -17.41 -40.92
N LYS A 187 -29.48 -18.44 -41.79
CA LYS A 187 -30.10 -19.74 -41.46
C LYS A 187 -29.15 -20.82 -40.95
N GLU A 188 -27.85 -20.78 -41.30
CA GLU A 188 -26.91 -21.90 -41.01
C GLU A 188 -25.76 -21.56 -40.05
N ARG A 189 -25.42 -20.28 -39.87
CA ARG A 189 -24.31 -19.83 -39.01
C ARG A 189 -24.77 -18.66 -38.16
N LEU A 190 -24.29 -18.58 -36.92
CA LEU A 190 -24.54 -17.42 -36.05
C LEU A 190 -23.75 -16.22 -36.59
N ARG A 191 -24.38 -15.47 -37.50
CA ARG A 191 -23.79 -14.31 -38.18
C ARG A 191 -24.79 -13.18 -38.24
N ILE A 192 -24.26 -11.97 -38.12
CA ILE A 192 -25.00 -10.73 -38.29
C ILE A 192 -24.31 -9.88 -39.35
N PHE A 193 -25.08 -9.33 -40.27
CA PHE A 193 -24.66 -8.42 -41.32
C PHE A 193 -25.19 -7.02 -41.00
N THR A 194 -24.32 -6.02 -41.00
CA THR A 194 -24.77 -4.64 -40.81
C THR A 194 -23.83 -3.65 -41.50
N LYS A 195 -24.39 -2.55 -42.02
CA LYS A 195 -23.62 -1.40 -42.48
C LYS A 195 -23.37 -0.38 -41.36
N ASP A 196 -24.13 -0.48 -40.28
CA ASP A 196 -24.07 0.44 -39.16
C ASP A 196 -22.90 0.10 -38.22
N LYS A 197 -22.09 1.12 -37.90
CA LYS A 197 -20.89 0.95 -37.07
C LYS A 197 -21.24 0.70 -35.61
N GLN A 198 -22.29 1.32 -35.08
CA GLN A 198 -22.71 1.26 -33.70
C GLN A 198 -23.42 -0.06 -33.41
N ILE A 199 -24.36 -0.50 -34.27
CA ILE A 199 -24.98 -1.84 -34.17
C ILE A 199 -23.92 -2.94 -34.13
N LYS A 200 -22.89 -2.81 -34.98
CA LYS A 200 -21.74 -3.72 -35.01
C LYS A 200 -20.96 -3.74 -33.69
N ASP A 201 -20.81 -2.59 -33.05
CA ASP A 201 -20.12 -2.47 -31.76
C ASP A 201 -20.98 -3.01 -30.61
N ASP A 202 -22.27 -2.68 -30.59
CA ASP A 202 -23.25 -3.15 -29.61
C ASP A 202 -23.36 -4.68 -29.59
N PHE A 203 -23.50 -5.31 -30.76
CA PHE A 203 -23.59 -6.78 -30.84
C PHE A 203 -22.33 -7.48 -30.30
N GLN A 204 -21.16 -6.92 -30.58
CA GLN A 204 -19.92 -7.51 -30.09
C GLN A 204 -19.78 -7.34 -28.56
N GLU A 205 -20.29 -6.24 -27.99
CA GLU A 205 -20.43 -6.09 -26.54
C GLU A 205 -21.39 -7.12 -25.95
N LEU A 206 -22.60 -7.25 -26.50
CA LEU A 206 -23.61 -8.21 -26.06
C LEU A 206 -23.10 -9.65 -26.08
N CYS A 207 -22.38 -10.03 -27.15
CA CYS A 207 -21.74 -11.33 -27.24
C CYS A 207 -20.76 -11.54 -26.08
N ALA A 208 -19.90 -10.57 -25.79
CA ALA A 208 -18.87 -10.68 -24.77
C ALA A 208 -19.45 -10.90 -23.36
N ILE A 209 -20.59 -10.27 -23.04
CA ILE A 209 -21.26 -10.34 -21.73
C ILE A 209 -22.29 -11.47 -21.62
N CYS A 210 -22.75 -12.05 -22.72
CA CYS A 210 -23.63 -13.23 -22.69
C CYS A 210 -22.86 -14.55 -22.83
N GLY A 211 -21.52 -14.50 -22.86
CA GLY A 211 -20.67 -15.69 -22.99
C GLY A 211 -20.51 -16.22 -24.41
N TYR A 212 -20.77 -15.42 -25.45
CA TYR A 212 -20.45 -15.75 -26.83
C TYR A 212 -19.18 -15.05 -27.30
N GLY A 213 -18.21 -15.81 -27.80
CA GLY A 213 -17.06 -15.23 -28.50
C GLY A 213 -17.51 -14.61 -29.83
N SER A 214 -16.86 -13.54 -30.27
CA SER A 214 -17.19 -12.93 -31.56
C SER A 214 -15.97 -12.37 -32.30
N SER A 215 -16.09 -12.30 -33.62
CA SER A 215 -15.12 -11.66 -34.52
C SER A 215 -15.84 -10.80 -35.55
N ILE A 216 -15.21 -9.70 -35.95
CA ILE A 216 -15.73 -8.76 -36.94
C ILE A 216 -14.75 -8.64 -38.10
N TYR A 217 -15.26 -8.68 -39.32
CA TYR A 217 -14.52 -8.24 -40.50
C TYR A 217 -15.43 -7.46 -41.46
N LEU A 218 -14.83 -6.64 -42.33
CA LEU A 218 -15.53 -5.92 -43.38
C LEU A 218 -15.47 -6.75 -44.68
N ASN A 219 -16.61 -7.05 -45.28
CA ASN A 219 -16.64 -7.79 -46.54
C ASN A 219 -16.34 -6.87 -47.76
N LYS A 220 -16.21 -7.46 -48.96
CA LYS A 220 -15.93 -6.71 -50.19
C LYS A 220 -17.00 -5.67 -50.58
N GLN A 221 -18.22 -5.79 -50.03
CA GLN A 221 -19.35 -4.89 -50.28
C GLN A 221 -19.45 -3.78 -49.22
N GLY A 222 -18.48 -3.66 -48.32
CA GLY A 222 -18.49 -2.67 -47.24
C GLY A 222 -19.49 -2.98 -46.11
N ILE A 223 -19.91 -4.23 -45.97
CA ILE A 223 -20.81 -4.69 -44.90
C ILE A 223 -19.98 -5.35 -43.80
N PHE A 224 -20.22 -4.97 -42.55
CA PHE A 224 -19.62 -5.64 -41.40
C PHE A 224 -20.28 -7.00 -41.20
N VAL A 225 -19.44 -8.02 -41.06
CA VAL A 225 -19.86 -9.38 -40.76
C VAL A 225 -19.38 -9.72 -39.36
N ILE A 226 -20.34 -9.95 -38.46
CA ILE A 226 -20.09 -10.35 -37.08
C ILE A 226 -20.26 -11.87 -37.02
N ASN A 227 -19.17 -12.62 -36.84
CA ASN A 227 -19.27 -14.05 -36.56
C ASN A 227 -19.40 -14.25 -35.06
N ILE A 228 -20.35 -15.08 -34.64
CA ILE A 228 -20.62 -15.41 -33.25
C ILE A 228 -20.26 -16.89 -33.03
N HIS A 229 -19.57 -17.16 -31.93
CA HIS A 229 -19.10 -18.49 -31.54
C HIS A 229 -19.54 -18.78 -30.12
N LYS A 230 -20.04 -19.99 -29.86
CA LYS A 230 -20.47 -20.40 -28.51
C LYS A 230 -19.31 -20.61 -27.53
N ASN A 231 -18.07 -20.62 -28.03
CA ASN A 231 -16.88 -20.83 -27.22
C ASN A 231 -16.48 -19.55 -26.47
N GLN A 232 -16.35 -19.66 -25.15
CA GLN A 232 -15.92 -18.57 -24.27
C GLN A 232 -14.39 -18.41 -24.20
N ASN A 233 -13.62 -19.33 -24.76
CA ASN A 233 -12.15 -19.32 -24.71
C ASN A 233 -11.55 -19.64 -26.09
N GLN A 234 -10.36 -19.13 -26.36
CA GLN A 234 -9.57 -19.38 -27.57
C GLN A 234 -8.23 -20.01 -27.21
N SER A 235 -7.78 -21.00 -27.98
CA SER A 235 -6.45 -21.58 -27.84
C SER A 235 -5.43 -20.77 -28.63
N ILE A 236 -4.35 -20.37 -27.97
CA ILE A 236 -3.24 -19.62 -28.56
C ILE A 236 -1.99 -20.49 -28.59
N MET A 237 -1.55 -20.76 -29.81
CA MET A 237 -0.31 -21.51 -30.07
C MET A 237 0.88 -20.59 -30.27
N LYS A 238 0.71 -19.53 -31.10
CA LYS A 238 1.81 -18.66 -31.50
C LYS A 238 2.05 -17.57 -30.45
N LYS A 239 3.25 -17.58 -29.87
CA LYS A 239 3.68 -16.68 -28.79
C LYS A 239 5.09 -16.21 -29.14
N GLU A 240 5.27 -14.93 -29.45
CA GLU A 240 6.54 -14.40 -30.00
C GLU A 240 6.87 -13.02 -29.44
N ARG A 241 8.16 -12.67 -29.39
CA ARG A 241 8.60 -11.29 -29.16
C ARG A 241 8.52 -10.49 -30.45
N VAL A 242 8.06 -9.26 -30.36
CA VAL A 242 7.99 -8.32 -31.48
C VAL A 242 8.56 -6.99 -31.04
N ARG A 243 9.64 -6.56 -31.69
CA ARG A 243 10.23 -5.24 -31.47
C ARG A 243 9.20 -4.15 -31.76
N TYR A 244 9.05 -3.21 -30.85
CA TYR A 244 8.09 -2.11 -30.95
C TYR A 244 8.67 -0.81 -30.42
N LYS A 245 8.44 0.27 -31.17
CA LYS A 245 8.71 1.64 -30.75
C LYS A 245 7.47 2.48 -31.02
N GLY A 246 6.86 3.03 -29.98
CA GLY A 246 5.64 3.81 -30.09
C GLY A 246 4.89 3.91 -28.75
N LYS A 247 3.64 4.34 -28.80
CA LYS A 247 2.82 4.53 -27.60
C LYS A 247 2.18 3.21 -27.16
N VAL A 248 2.26 2.92 -25.87
CA VAL A 248 1.51 1.83 -25.22
C VAL A 248 0.46 2.40 -24.28
N TRP A 249 -0.65 1.67 -24.15
CA TRP A 249 -1.77 2.05 -23.29
C TRP A 249 -1.85 1.07 -22.11
N CYS A 250 -1.95 1.62 -20.90
CA CYS A 250 -2.15 0.88 -19.67
C CYS A 250 -3.45 1.36 -18.99
N PRO A 251 -4.59 0.72 -19.32
CA PRO A 251 -5.86 0.94 -18.63
C PRO A 251 -5.80 0.47 -17.18
N THR A 252 -6.44 1.21 -16.29
CA THR A 252 -6.71 0.84 -14.90
C THR A 252 -8.23 0.82 -14.69
N THR A 253 -8.73 -0.34 -14.31
CA THR A 253 -10.13 -0.60 -13.95
C THR A 253 -10.22 -1.06 -12.49
N LEU A 254 -11.42 -1.02 -11.89
CA LEU A 254 -11.63 -1.43 -10.49
C LEU A 254 -11.19 -2.88 -10.24
N THR A 255 -11.56 -3.78 -11.13
CA THR A 255 -11.17 -5.20 -11.08
C THR A 255 -9.78 -5.46 -11.67
N SER A 256 -9.14 -4.42 -12.21
CA SER A 256 -7.92 -4.49 -13.01
C SER A 256 -7.99 -5.45 -14.20
N THR A 257 -9.19 -5.79 -14.64
CA THR A 257 -9.51 -6.57 -15.84
C THR A 257 -10.38 -5.74 -16.77
N TRP A 258 -10.26 -5.96 -18.07
CA TRP A 258 -11.06 -5.28 -19.08
C TRP A 258 -11.18 -6.12 -20.34
N ILE A 259 -12.19 -5.79 -21.14
CA ILE A 259 -12.43 -6.37 -22.46
C ILE A 259 -11.79 -5.44 -23.48
N ALA A 260 -11.00 -6.01 -24.39
CA ALA A 260 -10.34 -5.29 -25.46
C ALA A 260 -10.67 -5.92 -26.82
N ARG A 261 -10.55 -5.11 -27.86
CA ARG A 261 -10.75 -5.51 -29.25
C ARG A 261 -9.53 -5.16 -30.08
N ARG A 262 -9.03 -6.10 -30.87
CA ARG A 262 -7.96 -5.84 -31.86
C ARG A 262 -8.26 -6.59 -33.15
N LYS A 263 -8.20 -5.86 -34.28
CA LYS A 263 -8.52 -6.40 -35.62
C LYS A 263 -9.87 -7.15 -35.65
N GLY A 264 -10.87 -6.60 -34.97
CA GLY A 264 -12.22 -7.17 -34.90
C GLY A 264 -12.41 -8.35 -33.92
N ASN A 265 -11.36 -8.80 -33.24
CA ASN A 265 -11.43 -9.93 -32.30
C ASN A 265 -11.42 -9.46 -30.85
N VAL A 266 -12.29 -10.06 -30.03
CA VAL A 266 -12.44 -9.73 -28.60
C VAL A 266 -11.51 -10.58 -27.75
N PHE A 267 -10.98 -9.98 -26.68
CA PHE A 267 -10.22 -10.68 -25.66
C PHE A 267 -10.33 -10.02 -24.30
N ILE A 268 -10.26 -10.83 -23.25
CA ILE A 268 -10.28 -10.36 -21.87
C ILE A 268 -8.85 -10.36 -21.34
N THR A 269 -8.42 -9.26 -20.72
CA THR A 269 -7.05 -9.08 -20.25
C THR A 269 -7.01 -8.15 -19.03
N GLY A 270 -5.87 -7.99 -18.36
CA GLY A 270 -5.79 -6.94 -17.35
C GLY A 270 -4.61 -6.98 -16.39
N ASN A 271 -4.22 -5.82 -15.91
CA ASN A 271 -3.03 -5.61 -15.08
C ASN A 271 -3.40 -5.42 -13.59
N SER A 272 -3.72 -6.52 -12.89
CA SER A 272 -4.07 -6.46 -11.46
C SER A 272 -2.85 -6.30 -10.57
N GLN A 273 -2.82 -5.26 -9.74
CA GLN A 273 -2.19 -5.33 -8.42
C GLN A 273 -3.27 -4.98 -7.39
N PHE A 274 -3.34 -5.72 -6.30
CA PHE A 274 -4.12 -5.30 -5.14
C PHE A 274 -3.51 -4.01 -4.61
N PRO A 275 -4.32 -3.05 -4.11
CA PRO A 275 -3.78 -1.88 -3.45
C PRO A 275 -2.91 -2.34 -2.27
N PHE A 276 -1.72 -1.76 -2.14
CA PHE A 276 -0.95 -1.89 -0.91
C PHE A 276 -1.72 -1.15 0.18
N SER A 277 -2.28 -1.88 1.14
CA SER A 277 -3.06 -1.32 2.24
C SER A 277 -2.48 -1.74 3.59
N ASN A 278 -2.61 -0.84 4.57
CA ASN A 278 -2.25 -1.08 5.96
C ASN A 278 -3.39 -0.61 6.85
N LEU A 279 -3.66 -1.35 7.91
CA LEU A 279 -4.58 -0.97 8.96
C LEU A 279 -3.78 -0.84 10.26
N THR A 280 -3.98 0.26 10.98
CA THR A 280 -3.38 0.47 12.29
C THR A 280 -4.49 0.45 13.33
N PHE A 281 -4.28 -0.30 14.40
CA PHE A 281 -5.23 -0.50 15.47
C PHE A 281 -4.65 0.05 16.78
N ASP A 282 -5.39 0.99 17.38
CA ASP A 282 -5.21 1.36 18.78
C ASP A 282 -5.87 0.28 19.64
N TRP A 283 -5.17 -0.25 20.65
CA TRP A 283 -5.70 -1.31 21.51
C TRP A 283 -6.74 -0.78 22.51
N VAL A 284 -6.53 0.45 22.94
CA VAL A 284 -7.36 1.18 23.91
C VAL A 284 -7.77 2.51 23.33
N VAL A 285 -8.91 3.04 23.75
CA VAL A 285 -9.36 4.37 23.32
C VAL A 285 -8.24 5.39 23.58
N PRO A 286 -7.80 6.14 22.57
CA PRO A 286 -6.74 7.10 22.78
C PRO A 286 -7.17 8.32 23.59
N LYS A 287 -6.31 8.75 24.51
CA LYS A 287 -6.59 9.86 25.45
C LYS A 287 -6.97 11.20 24.80
N ASP A 288 -6.56 11.45 23.56
CA ASP A 288 -6.92 12.67 22.82
C ASP A 288 -8.29 12.60 22.12
N LEU A 289 -8.88 11.41 22.05
CA LEU A 289 -10.22 11.17 21.53
C LEU A 289 -11.22 10.82 22.62
N GLU A 290 -10.76 10.26 23.74
CA GLU A 290 -11.57 9.78 24.87
C GLU A 290 -12.78 10.69 25.19
N ASP A 291 -12.55 11.98 25.45
CA ASP A 291 -13.61 12.93 25.81
C ASP A 291 -14.39 13.54 24.62
N LYS A 292 -14.06 13.16 23.38
CA LYS A 292 -14.70 13.74 22.18
C LYS A 292 -15.98 12.98 21.84
N PRO A 293 -17.07 13.67 21.43
CA PRO A 293 -18.27 13.01 20.92
C PRO A 293 -17.95 12.08 19.74
N ALA A 294 -18.51 10.87 19.74
CA ALA A 294 -18.34 9.94 18.64
C ALA A 294 -19.01 10.47 17.38
N ILE A 295 -18.45 10.18 16.19
CA ILE A 295 -18.99 10.64 14.90
C ILE A 295 -19.52 9.44 14.10
N VAL A 296 -20.83 9.40 13.87
CA VAL A 296 -21.49 8.37 13.04
C VAL A 296 -22.19 9.04 11.86
N GLY A 297 -21.86 8.62 10.63
CA GLY A 297 -22.43 9.21 9.42
C GLY A 297 -22.16 10.72 9.28
N GLY A 298 -21.06 11.22 9.86
CA GLY A 298 -20.71 12.64 9.89
C GLY A 298 -21.45 13.46 10.94
N LYS A 299 -22.18 12.83 11.86
CA LYS A 299 -22.92 13.49 12.94
C LYS A 299 -22.35 13.14 14.32
N PRO A 300 -22.13 14.13 15.21
CA PRO A 300 -21.84 13.87 16.61
C PRO A 300 -22.95 13.05 17.27
N GLN A 301 -22.55 12.11 18.11
CA GLN A 301 -23.43 11.31 18.96
C GLN A 301 -23.49 11.90 20.38
N ASP A 302 -24.39 11.35 21.19
CA ASP A 302 -24.56 11.65 22.61
C ASP A 302 -23.55 10.92 23.52
N PHE A 303 -22.87 9.91 23.00
CA PHE A 303 -21.73 9.24 23.64
C PHE A 303 -20.38 9.71 23.06
N THR A 304 -19.32 9.45 23.81
CA THR A 304 -17.93 9.81 23.47
C THR A 304 -17.16 8.62 22.92
N TYR A 305 -15.97 8.85 22.35
CA TYR A 305 -15.08 7.75 21.97
C TYR A 305 -14.63 6.91 23.17
N GLY A 306 -14.54 7.50 24.37
CA GLY A 306 -14.24 6.80 25.62
C GLY A 306 -15.22 5.67 25.92
N ASP A 307 -16.47 5.82 25.48
CA ASP A 307 -17.53 4.83 25.68
C ASP A 307 -17.43 3.65 24.70
N CYS A 308 -16.52 3.69 23.70
CA CYS A 308 -16.47 2.72 22.60
C CYS A 308 -15.41 1.61 22.74
N GLN A 309 -14.89 1.36 23.95
CA GLN A 309 -13.87 0.33 24.15
C GLN A 309 -14.40 -1.08 23.80
N GLU A 310 -15.65 -1.38 24.15
CA GLU A 310 -16.27 -2.68 23.82
C GLU A 310 -16.37 -2.90 22.30
N GLU A 311 -16.73 -1.87 21.52
CA GLU A 311 -16.76 -1.94 20.07
C GLU A 311 -15.35 -2.08 19.45
N MET A 312 -14.35 -1.39 20.01
CA MET A 312 -12.95 -1.55 19.60
C MET A 312 -12.48 -2.99 19.82
N ASP A 313 -12.81 -3.58 20.97
CA ASP A 313 -12.49 -4.96 21.30
C ASP A 313 -13.21 -5.97 20.41
N MET A 314 -14.48 -5.71 20.06
CA MET A 314 -15.23 -6.51 19.09
C MET A 314 -14.56 -6.49 17.70
N ILE A 315 -14.14 -5.30 17.22
CA ILE A 315 -13.46 -5.16 15.92
C ILE A 315 -12.12 -5.88 15.93
N ASN A 316 -11.31 -5.70 16.99
CA ASN A 316 -10.02 -6.37 17.13
C ASN A 316 -10.19 -7.90 17.11
N ARG A 317 -11.17 -8.42 17.87
CA ARG A 317 -11.50 -9.86 17.88
C ARG A 317 -11.85 -10.37 16.49
N ALA A 318 -12.85 -9.78 15.85
CA ALA A 318 -13.32 -10.21 14.53
C ALA A 318 -12.22 -10.15 13.48
N PHE A 319 -11.40 -9.09 13.50
CA PHE A 319 -10.29 -8.95 12.57
C PHE A 319 -9.22 -10.02 12.81
N LEU A 320 -8.82 -10.27 14.06
CA LEU A 320 -7.81 -11.29 14.40
C LEU A 320 -8.29 -12.71 14.07
N GLU A 321 -9.56 -13.02 14.31
CA GLU A 321 -10.17 -14.31 13.94
C GLU A 321 -10.09 -14.56 12.44
N VAL A 322 -10.49 -13.59 11.62
CA VAL A 322 -10.40 -13.70 10.15
C VAL A 322 -8.96 -13.85 9.68
N MET A 323 -8.02 -13.09 10.26
CA MET A 323 -6.60 -13.19 9.91
C MET A 323 -5.99 -14.54 10.32
N LEU A 324 -6.49 -15.16 11.39
CA LEU A 324 -6.08 -16.49 11.85
C LEU A 324 -6.64 -17.63 10.99
N GLU A 325 -7.88 -17.50 10.55
CA GLU A 325 -8.55 -18.44 9.64
C GLU A 325 -7.88 -18.42 8.26
N GLY A 326 -7.57 -17.23 7.75
CA GLY A 326 -6.99 -17.03 6.43
C GLY A 326 -8.04 -16.92 5.33
N ASP A 327 -7.61 -16.99 4.07
CA ASP A 327 -8.52 -16.97 2.92
C ASP A 327 -9.38 -18.24 2.85
N SER A 328 -10.25 -18.35 1.84
CA SER A 328 -11.12 -19.53 1.67
C SER A 328 -10.38 -20.86 1.47
N LYS A 329 -9.05 -20.85 1.38
CA LYS A 329 -8.15 -22.00 1.32
C LYS A 329 -7.19 -22.05 2.52
N GLY A 330 -7.46 -21.29 3.58
CA GLY A 330 -6.63 -21.21 4.80
C GLY A 330 -5.30 -20.49 4.62
N ARG A 331 -5.14 -19.70 3.56
CA ARG A 331 -3.87 -19.00 3.27
C ARG A 331 -3.81 -17.65 3.98
N ILE A 332 -2.59 -17.21 4.28
CA ILE A 332 -2.36 -15.88 4.83
C ILE A 332 -2.80 -14.78 3.84
N PHE A 333 -3.40 -13.71 4.36
CA PHE A 333 -3.64 -12.50 3.59
C PHE A 333 -2.35 -11.68 3.45
N THR A 334 -2.00 -11.30 2.22
CA THR A 334 -0.89 -10.36 1.98
C THR A 334 -1.25 -8.93 2.39
N PHE A 335 -2.51 -8.54 2.17
CA PHE A 335 -3.05 -7.23 2.48
C PHE A 335 -4.46 -7.35 3.08
N PRO A 336 -4.87 -6.43 3.97
CA PRO A 336 -4.06 -5.33 4.51
C PRO A 336 -2.92 -5.82 5.42
N ILE A 337 -1.87 -5.03 5.56
CA ILE A 337 -0.86 -5.25 6.61
C ILE A 337 -1.43 -4.68 7.92
N PRO A 338 -1.66 -5.51 8.96
CA PRO A 338 -2.09 -4.99 10.25
C PRO A 338 -0.90 -4.48 11.07
N THR A 339 -1.12 -3.39 11.79
CA THR A 339 -0.20 -2.80 12.78
C THR A 339 -0.97 -2.56 14.07
N TYR A 340 -0.39 -2.95 15.21
CA TYR A 340 -0.95 -2.70 16.53
C TYR A 340 -0.03 -1.81 17.36
N ASN A 341 -0.64 -0.85 18.04
CA ASN A 341 0.05 0.11 18.90
C ASN A 341 0.23 -0.49 20.30
N LEU A 342 1.48 -0.67 20.72
CA LEU A 342 1.83 -1.11 22.07
C LEU A 342 2.04 0.10 22.96
N THR A 343 1.03 0.45 23.75
CA THR A 343 1.07 1.52 24.75
C THR A 343 1.34 0.98 26.15
N ARG A 344 1.66 1.85 27.11
CA ARG A 344 1.92 1.44 28.50
C ARG A 344 0.72 0.80 29.20
N ASN A 345 -0.49 1.12 28.75
CA ASN A 345 -1.75 0.55 29.23
C ASN A 345 -2.27 -0.60 28.34
N PHE A 346 -1.43 -1.19 27.49
CA PHE A 346 -1.79 -2.37 26.72
C PHE A 346 -2.09 -3.55 27.66
N ASP A 347 -3.29 -4.13 27.54
CA ASP A 347 -3.68 -5.30 28.32
C ASP A 347 -3.13 -6.59 27.70
N TRP A 348 -2.03 -7.07 28.27
CA TRP A 348 -1.29 -8.26 27.85
C TRP A 348 -2.04 -9.57 28.10
N ASP A 349 -3.03 -9.58 28.98
CA ASP A 349 -3.67 -10.81 29.46
C ASP A 349 -5.15 -10.90 29.05
N SER A 350 -5.64 -9.95 28.24
CA SER A 350 -6.96 -10.01 27.61
C SER A 350 -7.12 -11.20 26.64
N GLU A 351 -8.38 -11.64 26.45
CA GLU A 351 -8.71 -12.68 25.45
C GLU A 351 -8.28 -12.28 24.03
N ASN A 352 -8.40 -10.99 23.71
CA ASN A 352 -7.97 -10.45 22.42
C ASN A 352 -6.44 -10.50 22.26
N ALA A 353 -5.67 -10.27 23.35
CA ALA A 353 -4.22 -10.37 23.31
C ALA A 353 -3.76 -11.81 23.03
N GLU A 354 -4.46 -12.80 23.59
CA GLU A 354 -4.21 -14.21 23.28
C GLU A 354 -4.43 -14.52 21.78
N LEU A 355 -5.49 -13.98 21.16
CA LEU A 355 -5.71 -14.09 19.71
C LEU A 355 -4.60 -13.39 18.90
N LEU A 356 -4.19 -12.19 19.32
CA LEU A 356 -3.14 -11.40 18.69
C LEU A 356 -1.81 -12.19 18.67
N PHE A 357 -1.40 -12.76 19.79
CA PHE A 357 -0.15 -13.50 19.87
C PHE A 357 -0.24 -14.89 19.23
N LYS A 358 -1.42 -15.52 19.16
CA LYS A 358 -1.66 -16.69 18.29
C LYS A 358 -1.44 -16.36 16.82
N ALA A 359 -1.99 -15.24 16.34
CA ALA A 359 -1.81 -14.78 14.97
C ALA A 359 -0.34 -14.45 14.67
N THR A 360 0.31 -13.78 15.62
CA THR A 360 1.72 -13.38 15.52
C THR A 360 2.63 -14.60 15.48
N ALA A 361 2.41 -15.57 16.38
CA ALA A 361 3.19 -16.81 16.40
C ALA A 361 3.03 -17.58 15.09
N LYS A 362 1.79 -17.74 14.58
CA LYS A 362 1.47 -18.53 13.38
C LYS A 362 1.95 -17.87 12.08
N TYR A 363 1.64 -16.59 11.89
CA TYR A 363 1.79 -15.91 10.60
C TYR A 363 2.78 -14.75 10.64
N GLY A 364 3.31 -14.35 11.80
CA GLY A 364 4.12 -13.14 11.93
C GLY A 364 3.34 -11.85 11.68
N LEU A 365 2.02 -11.88 11.84
CA LEU A 365 1.16 -10.70 11.79
C LEU A 365 0.61 -10.45 13.19
N PRO A 366 0.61 -9.20 13.68
CA PRO A 366 0.79 -7.95 12.95
C PRO A 366 2.21 -7.36 13.08
N TYR A 367 2.36 -6.13 12.62
CA TYR A 367 3.43 -5.23 13.07
C TYR A 367 3.11 -4.64 14.42
N PHE A 368 4.16 -4.33 15.17
CA PHE A 368 4.07 -3.65 16.45
C PHE A 368 4.70 -2.28 16.35
N GLN A 369 3.91 -1.26 16.65
CA GLN A 369 4.42 0.09 16.90
C GLN A 369 4.65 0.22 18.41
N ASN A 370 5.89 0.49 18.80
CA ASN A 370 6.31 0.51 20.20
C ASN A 370 6.18 1.91 20.77
N TYR A 371 5.24 2.13 21.71
CA TYR A 371 5.14 3.34 22.53
C TYR A 371 5.52 3.07 24.01
N ILE A 372 5.96 1.86 24.33
CA ILE A 372 6.36 1.48 25.70
C ILE A 372 7.78 1.98 25.96
N GLY A 373 8.74 1.50 25.17
CA GLY A 373 10.16 1.82 25.31
C GLY A 373 10.62 3.01 24.46
N SER A 374 9.83 3.44 23.48
CA SER A 374 10.17 4.61 22.64
C SER A 374 9.74 5.92 23.28
N ASP A 375 10.38 7.02 22.87
CA ASP A 375 10.04 8.38 23.29
C ASP A 375 8.85 8.96 22.47
N LEU A 376 8.05 8.12 21.81
CA LEU A 376 6.93 8.54 20.95
C LEU A 376 5.66 8.81 21.77
N ASP A 377 4.94 9.87 21.41
CA ASP A 377 3.60 10.16 21.96
C ASP A 377 2.51 9.51 21.09
N PRO A 378 1.65 8.62 21.63
CA PRO A 378 0.49 8.06 20.93
C PRO A 378 -0.43 9.11 20.29
N LYS A 379 -0.50 10.33 20.83
CA LYS A 379 -1.30 11.44 20.28
C LYS A 379 -0.76 11.96 18.94
N SER A 380 0.52 11.71 18.66
CA SER A 380 1.26 12.39 17.59
C SER A 380 1.33 11.63 16.27
N ILE A 381 0.98 10.34 16.25
CA ILE A 381 1.15 9.47 15.08
C ILE A 381 -0.11 8.63 14.86
N ARG A 382 -1.05 9.16 14.07
CA ARG A 382 -2.17 8.40 13.52
C ARG A 382 -2.20 8.34 11.99
N ALA A 383 -1.05 8.50 11.34
CA ALA A 383 -1.03 8.45 9.89
C ALA A 383 0.14 7.72 9.22
N MET A 384 -0.31 6.85 8.32
CA MET A 384 0.35 6.22 7.17
C MET A 384 1.45 5.20 7.46
N CYS A 385 1.04 3.94 7.29
CA CYS A 385 1.59 2.94 6.37
C CYS A 385 3.11 2.97 6.17
N CYS A 386 3.78 2.13 6.95
CA CYS A 386 5.23 2.00 7.04
C CYS A 386 5.94 3.28 7.52
N ARG A 387 6.10 3.32 8.86
CA ARG A 387 7.39 3.52 9.53
C ARG A 387 7.83 4.95 9.94
N LEU A 388 7.04 6.00 9.79
CA LEU A 388 7.49 7.38 10.04
C LEU A 388 7.65 7.76 11.54
N GLN A 389 8.77 8.42 11.89
CA GLN A 389 8.99 9.12 13.17
C GLN A 389 8.92 10.65 12.95
N LEU A 390 7.76 11.26 13.21
CA LEU A 390 7.48 12.65 12.83
C LEU A 390 8.15 13.69 13.76
N ASP A 391 8.72 14.74 13.19
CA ASP A 391 9.06 15.97 13.94
C ASP A 391 7.77 16.77 14.21
N GLN A 392 7.29 16.65 15.45
CA GLN A 392 5.97 17.10 15.89
C GLN A 392 5.84 18.63 15.92
N VAL A 393 6.93 19.37 16.17
CA VAL A 393 6.88 20.83 16.39
C VAL A 393 6.47 21.58 15.11
N GLN A 394 6.85 21.05 13.95
CA GLN A 394 6.57 21.64 12.64
C GLN A 394 5.17 21.25 12.10
N LEU A 395 4.71 20.04 12.40
CA LEU A 395 3.40 19.53 11.96
C LEU A 395 2.23 20.13 12.73
N VAL A 396 2.39 20.35 14.04
CA VAL A 396 1.36 20.97 14.90
C VAL A 396 1.03 22.40 14.44
N LYS A 397 1.93 23.07 13.73
CA LYS A 397 1.72 24.41 13.15
C LYS A 397 0.94 24.40 11.82
N ARG A 398 0.62 23.23 11.25
CA ARG A 398 -0.03 23.09 9.94
C ARG A 398 -1.47 22.55 10.07
N PRO A 399 -2.39 22.90 9.15
CA PRO A 399 -3.79 22.49 9.23
C PRO A 399 -3.95 20.97 9.17
N GLY A 400 -4.72 20.40 10.10
CA GLY A 400 -5.05 18.96 10.20
C GLY A 400 -6.47 18.62 9.73
N SER A 401 -6.79 17.32 9.77
CA SER A 401 -8.11 16.75 9.46
C SER A 401 -8.98 16.61 10.73
N MET A 402 -10.11 15.90 10.64
CA MET A 402 -11.04 15.60 11.74
C MET A 402 -10.36 14.94 12.96
N TRP A 403 -9.29 14.14 12.79
CA TRP A 403 -8.60 13.43 13.89
C TRP A 403 -7.23 14.01 14.27
N GLY A 404 -6.62 14.81 13.40
CA GLY A 404 -5.44 15.61 13.72
C GLY A 404 -4.58 15.95 12.49
N PRO A 405 -3.39 16.58 12.70
CA PRO A 405 -2.42 16.85 11.64
C PRO A 405 -1.85 15.58 11.00
N GLY A 406 -1.85 14.46 11.73
CA GLY A 406 -1.43 13.15 11.26
C GLY A 406 -2.18 12.73 10.01
N ASP A 407 -3.51 12.65 10.04
CA ASP A 407 -4.33 11.95 9.03
C ASP A 407 -4.18 12.43 7.58
N ASN A 408 -3.65 13.64 7.37
CA ASN A 408 -3.43 14.25 6.05
C ASN A 408 -1.94 14.34 5.66
N THR A 409 -1.10 13.45 6.20
CA THR A 409 0.33 13.38 5.88
C THR A 409 0.67 12.20 4.95
N GLY A 410 1.89 12.21 4.41
CA GLY A 410 2.40 11.20 3.49
C GLY A 410 3.75 11.62 2.92
N SER A 411 4.21 10.98 1.85
CA SER A 411 5.42 11.39 1.13
C SER A 411 5.10 11.78 -0.30
N ILE A 412 5.68 12.90 -0.75
CA ILE A 412 5.62 13.38 -2.15
C ILE A 412 6.40 12.44 -3.08
N GLY A 413 7.37 11.73 -2.52
CA GLY A 413 8.31 10.87 -3.21
C GLY A 413 9.50 10.53 -2.34
N VAL A 414 10.14 9.42 -2.70
CA VAL A 414 11.35 8.91 -2.05
C VAL A 414 12.49 8.91 -3.06
N VAL A 415 13.64 9.45 -2.68
CA VAL A 415 14.92 9.27 -3.39
C VAL A 415 15.86 8.51 -2.48
N THR A 416 16.41 7.39 -2.96
CA THR A 416 17.33 6.54 -2.18
C THR A 416 18.77 6.71 -2.65
N ILE A 417 19.66 7.02 -1.71
CA ILE A 417 21.09 7.16 -1.93
C ILE A 417 21.76 5.79 -1.86
N ASN A 418 22.62 5.51 -2.84
CA ASN A 418 23.44 4.30 -2.87
C ASN A 418 24.70 4.52 -2.00
N MET A 419 24.65 4.10 -0.74
CA MET A 419 25.77 4.30 0.18
C MET A 419 26.99 3.48 -0.22
N ASN A 420 26.78 2.27 -0.74
CA ASN A 420 27.86 1.39 -1.16
C ASN A 420 28.78 2.06 -2.18
N ARG A 421 28.18 2.72 -3.17
CA ARG A 421 28.89 3.47 -4.21
C ARG A 421 29.73 4.60 -3.63
N ILE A 422 29.18 5.36 -2.69
CA ILE A 422 29.87 6.48 -2.05
C ILE A 422 31.07 5.97 -1.26
N GLY A 423 30.88 4.91 -0.45
CA GLY A 423 31.96 4.29 0.33
C GLY A 423 33.13 3.82 -0.55
N TYR A 424 32.82 3.17 -1.68
CA TYR A 424 33.83 2.74 -2.65
C TYR A 424 34.55 3.90 -3.33
N GLU A 425 33.84 4.92 -3.81
CA GLU A 425 34.43 6.05 -4.52
C GLU A 425 35.25 6.98 -3.61
N ALA A 426 34.91 7.04 -2.32
CA ALA A 426 35.64 7.82 -1.33
C ALA A 426 37.01 7.23 -0.98
N LYS A 427 37.25 5.92 -1.19
CA LYS A 427 38.54 5.24 -1.00
C LYS A 427 39.20 5.51 0.37
N GLY A 428 38.40 5.54 1.44
CA GLY A 428 38.86 5.80 2.80
C GLY A 428 39.07 7.28 3.15
N ASP A 429 38.86 8.21 2.21
CA ASP A 429 38.89 9.65 2.46
C ASP A 429 37.52 10.13 2.99
N LYS A 430 37.50 10.50 4.28
CA LYS A 430 36.29 10.89 5.00
C LYS A 430 35.73 12.24 4.55
N GLU A 431 36.59 13.20 4.19
CA GLU A 431 36.13 14.50 3.69
C GLU A 431 35.43 14.31 2.35
N ARG A 432 36.08 13.56 1.45
CA ARG A 432 35.51 13.18 0.17
C ARG A 432 34.19 12.40 0.30
N PHE A 433 34.09 11.52 1.29
CA PHE A 433 32.86 10.76 1.55
C PHE A 433 31.67 11.69 1.83
N PHE A 434 31.83 12.64 2.75
CA PHE A 434 30.77 13.57 3.12
C PHE A 434 30.46 14.59 2.02
N ASP A 435 31.46 14.98 1.23
CA ASP A 435 31.25 15.81 0.03
C ASP A 435 30.39 15.10 -1.01
N LEU A 436 30.70 13.84 -1.34
CA LEU A 436 29.90 13.04 -2.26
C LEU A 436 28.48 12.87 -1.75
N LEU A 437 28.31 12.53 -0.46
CA LEU A 437 27.01 12.37 0.16
C LEU A 437 26.19 13.67 0.10
N SER A 438 26.79 14.80 0.47
CA SER A 438 26.19 16.14 0.39
C SER A 438 25.71 16.47 -1.02
N ASN A 439 26.56 16.22 -2.02
CA ASN A 439 26.24 16.45 -3.42
C ASN A 439 25.03 15.62 -3.89
N TYR A 440 24.99 14.33 -3.55
CA TYR A 440 23.85 13.47 -3.90
C TYR A 440 22.57 13.83 -3.15
N MET A 441 22.68 14.24 -1.88
CA MET A 441 21.55 14.74 -1.11
C MET A 441 20.96 16.02 -1.71
N LYS A 442 21.80 16.93 -2.20
CA LYS A 442 21.35 18.13 -2.93
C LYS A 442 20.60 17.78 -4.21
N ILE A 443 21.11 16.83 -4.99
CA ILE A 443 20.41 16.35 -6.20
C ILE A 443 19.06 15.71 -5.84
N ALA A 444 19.01 14.95 -4.74
CA ALA A 444 17.77 14.36 -4.24
C ALA A 444 16.75 15.44 -3.83
N LYS A 445 17.21 16.50 -3.12
CA LYS A 445 16.40 17.67 -2.77
C LYS A 445 15.79 18.30 -4.02
N ASP A 446 16.62 18.64 -5.01
CA ASP A 446 16.17 19.33 -6.22
C ASP A 446 15.14 18.49 -7.00
N SER A 447 15.37 17.17 -7.11
CA SER A 447 14.44 16.22 -7.72
C SER A 447 13.08 16.19 -7.00
N LEU A 448 13.08 16.14 -5.67
CA LEU A 448 11.86 16.08 -4.84
C LEU A 448 11.07 17.39 -4.92
N GLU A 449 11.74 18.55 -4.93
CA GLU A 449 11.05 19.84 -5.05
C GLU A 449 10.46 20.08 -6.44
N ILE A 450 11.15 19.64 -7.50
CA ILE A 450 10.57 19.61 -8.86
C ILE A 450 9.31 18.75 -8.87
N LYS A 451 9.35 17.56 -8.28
CA LYS A 451 8.20 16.66 -8.19
C LYS A 451 7.04 17.29 -7.40
N ARG A 452 7.34 17.89 -6.24
CA ARG A 452 6.36 18.60 -5.40
C ARG A 452 5.64 19.69 -6.18
N LYS A 453 6.38 20.52 -6.93
CA LYS A 453 5.81 21.56 -7.79
C LYS A 453 4.86 20.98 -8.84
N ILE A 454 5.27 19.92 -9.54
CA ILE A 454 4.45 19.29 -10.58
C ILE A 454 3.16 18.71 -10.00
N ILE A 455 3.25 17.92 -8.93
CA ILE A 455 2.05 17.28 -8.39
C ILE A 455 1.12 18.26 -7.66
N GLY A 456 1.68 19.31 -7.03
CA GLY A 456 0.90 20.42 -6.50
C GLY A 456 0.11 21.15 -7.58
N ASN A 457 0.71 21.37 -8.75
CA ASN A 457 0.00 21.96 -9.91
C ASN A 457 -1.11 21.04 -10.44
N ASN A 458 -0.85 19.73 -10.53
CA ASN A 458 -1.87 18.75 -10.95
C ASN A 458 -3.06 18.71 -9.98
N LEU A 459 -2.80 18.83 -8.67
CA LEU A 459 -3.86 18.91 -7.65
C LEU A 459 -4.71 20.18 -7.85
N LYS A 460 -4.08 21.34 -8.04
CA LYS A 460 -4.76 22.62 -8.30
C LYS A 460 -5.64 22.56 -9.55
N GLN A 461 -5.13 21.98 -10.64
CA GLN A 461 -5.83 21.80 -11.91
C GLN A 461 -6.95 20.74 -11.86
N GLY A 462 -7.13 20.03 -10.76
CA GLY A 462 -8.19 19.02 -10.61
C GLY A 462 -7.88 17.67 -11.27
N LEU A 463 -6.61 17.42 -11.65
CA LEU A 463 -6.18 16.15 -12.23
C LEU A 463 -6.07 15.00 -11.21
N MET A 464 -6.21 15.33 -9.92
CA MET A 464 -6.14 14.39 -8.80
C MET A 464 -7.39 14.54 -7.90
N PRO A 465 -8.60 14.24 -8.41
CA PRO A 465 -9.85 14.56 -7.72
C PRO A 465 -9.98 13.89 -6.34
N TYR A 466 -9.58 12.62 -6.21
CA TYR A 466 -9.58 11.92 -4.92
C TYR A 466 -8.68 12.61 -3.89
N ALA A 467 -7.41 12.85 -4.24
CA ALA A 467 -6.47 13.54 -3.34
C ALA A 467 -6.95 14.97 -3.02
N LYS A 468 -7.56 15.67 -3.98
CA LYS A 468 -8.09 17.03 -3.77
C LYS A 468 -9.24 17.04 -2.76
N VAL A 469 -10.13 16.05 -2.81
CA VAL A 469 -11.27 15.94 -1.90
C VAL A 469 -10.82 15.54 -0.49
N TYR A 470 -9.97 14.50 -0.37
CA TYR A 470 -9.64 13.93 0.93
C TYR A 470 -8.43 14.59 1.62
N LEU A 471 -7.41 15.03 0.86
CA LEU A 471 -6.20 15.65 1.43
C LEU A 471 -6.24 17.18 1.34
N GLY A 472 -6.85 17.73 0.28
CA GLY A 472 -6.90 19.17 0.00
C GLY A 472 -5.57 19.79 -0.44
N THR A 473 -4.47 19.45 0.22
CA THR A 473 -3.11 19.97 -0.01
C THR A 473 -2.04 18.93 0.27
N PHE A 474 -0.86 19.11 -0.34
CA PHE A 474 0.34 18.33 -0.04
C PHE A 474 1.32 19.05 0.91
N ALA A 475 0.88 20.14 1.56
CA ALA A 475 1.71 20.89 2.49
C ALA A 475 2.22 20.02 3.67
N ASN A 476 1.44 19.03 4.09
CA ASN A 476 1.81 18.14 5.20
C ASN A 476 2.58 16.89 4.73
N HIS A 477 2.92 16.78 3.44
CA HIS A 477 3.64 15.63 2.90
C HIS A 477 5.15 15.87 2.88
N PHE A 478 5.92 14.86 3.27
CA PHE A 478 7.39 14.89 3.33
C PHE A 478 8.03 14.70 1.95
N SER A 479 9.21 15.29 1.79
CA SER A 479 10.20 14.99 0.75
C SER A 479 11.18 13.99 1.36
N THR A 480 11.08 12.71 0.99
CA THR A 480 11.79 11.64 1.68
C THR A 480 13.12 11.32 1.00
N ILE A 481 14.20 11.39 1.77
CA ILE A 481 15.52 10.92 1.35
C ILE A 481 15.84 9.68 2.18
N GLY A 482 16.08 8.57 1.50
CA GLY A 482 16.46 7.31 2.13
C GLY A 482 17.83 6.84 1.69
N LEU A 483 18.29 5.73 2.25
CA LEU A 483 19.58 5.13 1.93
C LEU A 483 19.50 3.61 1.85
N CYS A 484 20.44 2.99 1.12
CA CYS A 484 20.60 1.54 1.08
C CYS A 484 22.08 1.14 0.98
N GLY A 485 22.44 0.00 1.57
CA GLY A 485 23.77 -0.60 1.45
C GLY A 485 24.82 -0.02 2.40
N MET A 486 24.42 0.39 3.61
CA MET A 486 25.39 0.96 4.56
C MET A 486 26.40 -0.07 5.07
N ASN A 487 26.03 -1.35 5.15
CA ASN A 487 26.96 -2.41 5.48
C ASN A 487 28.09 -2.53 4.44
N GLU A 488 27.72 -2.63 3.16
CA GLU A 488 28.69 -2.72 2.08
C GLU A 488 29.49 -1.42 1.91
N CYS A 489 28.89 -0.28 2.24
CA CYS A 489 29.59 0.99 2.38
C CYS A 489 30.71 0.91 3.42
N CYS A 490 30.43 0.40 4.62
CA CYS A 490 31.45 0.23 5.66
C CYS A 490 32.56 -0.72 5.19
N LEU A 491 32.22 -1.82 4.52
CA LEU A 491 33.21 -2.76 3.98
C LEU A 491 34.13 -2.10 2.95
N ASN A 492 33.59 -1.36 1.99
CA ASN A 492 34.39 -0.70 0.96
C ASN A 492 35.17 0.51 1.48
N PHE A 493 34.65 1.21 2.50
CA PHE A 493 35.25 2.44 3.02
C PHE A 493 36.23 2.22 4.18
N LEU A 494 35.85 1.37 5.15
CA LEU A 494 36.60 1.10 6.38
C LEU A 494 37.36 -0.23 6.35
N GLY A 495 37.00 -1.13 5.44
CA GLY A 495 37.46 -2.53 5.48
C GLY A 495 36.83 -3.35 6.61
N LYS A 496 35.80 -2.82 7.29
CA LYS A 496 35.07 -3.46 8.39
C LYS A 496 33.56 -3.36 8.15
N ASP A 497 32.81 -4.34 8.62
CA ASP A 497 31.35 -4.34 8.50
C ASP A 497 30.69 -3.35 9.48
N ILE A 498 29.38 -3.13 9.32
CA ILE A 498 28.60 -2.20 10.16
C ILE A 498 28.56 -2.59 11.65
N SER A 499 28.73 -3.89 11.97
CA SER A 499 28.65 -4.40 13.33
C SER A 499 29.91 -4.13 14.16
N SER A 500 31.02 -3.82 13.49
CA SER A 500 32.24 -3.37 14.17
C SER A 500 31.99 -2.05 14.89
N LYS A 501 32.75 -1.80 15.97
CA LYS A 501 32.65 -0.53 16.73
C LYS A 501 32.82 0.68 15.80
N GLU A 502 33.84 0.63 14.93
CA GLU A 502 34.11 1.70 13.97
C GLU A 502 33.00 1.83 12.90
N GLY A 503 32.45 0.71 12.41
CA GLY A 503 31.33 0.71 11.46
C GLY A 503 30.05 1.29 12.06
N THR A 504 29.76 0.96 13.32
CA THR A 504 28.62 1.52 14.07
C THR A 504 28.78 3.02 14.28
N GLU A 505 29.94 3.47 14.78
CA GLU A 505 30.24 4.89 15.01
C GLU A 505 30.17 5.70 13.70
N PHE A 506 30.76 5.19 12.62
CA PHE A 506 30.71 5.82 11.31
C PHE A 506 29.28 5.88 10.74
N THR A 507 28.46 4.87 10.98
CA THR A 507 27.05 4.88 10.57
C THR A 507 26.25 5.92 11.33
N ILE A 508 26.44 6.03 12.64
CA ILE A 508 25.79 7.05 13.48
C ILE A 508 26.18 8.45 12.99
N GLU A 509 27.47 8.68 12.75
CA GLU A 509 27.98 9.94 12.21
C GLU A 509 27.35 10.27 10.85
N THR A 510 27.28 9.29 9.96
CA THR A 510 26.66 9.43 8.63
C THR A 510 25.17 9.80 8.73
N LEU A 511 24.41 9.12 9.59
CA LEU A 511 22.99 9.41 9.77
C LEU A 511 22.76 10.80 10.36
N ASN A 512 23.56 11.21 11.35
CA ASN A 512 23.47 12.55 11.92
C ASN A 512 23.80 13.64 10.88
N PHE A 513 24.86 13.45 10.09
CA PHE A 513 25.16 14.34 8.97
C PHE A 513 23.98 14.47 8.00
N MET A 514 23.34 13.36 7.64
CA MET A 514 22.16 13.38 6.78
C MET A 514 21.00 14.15 7.43
N ARG A 515 20.75 13.96 8.73
CA ARG A 515 19.69 14.70 9.45
C ARG A 515 19.94 16.19 9.47
N ASP A 516 21.18 16.63 9.68
CA ASP A 516 21.56 18.03 9.68
C ASP A 516 21.30 18.65 8.30
N LYS A 517 21.71 17.95 7.22
CA LYS A 517 21.43 18.36 5.84
C LYS A 517 19.94 18.43 5.52
N LEU A 518 19.14 17.48 6.00
CA LEU A 518 17.68 17.55 5.83
C LEU A 518 17.09 18.76 6.55
N SER A 519 17.60 19.09 7.74
CA SER A 519 17.17 20.28 8.48
C SER A 519 17.49 21.56 7.71
N GLU A 520 18.70 21.68 7.16
CA GLU A 520 19.09 22.77 6.25
C GLU A 520 18.13 22.87 5.05
N PHE A 521 17.77 21.74 4.43
CA PHE A 521 16.85 21.73 3.29
C PHE A 521 15.43 22.16 3.67
N GLN A 522 14.95 21.81 4.87
CA GLN A 522 13.66 22.27 5.38
C GLN A 522 13.64 23.78 5.57
N GLU A 523 14.71 24.36 6.11
CA GLU A 523 14.85 25.81 6.29
C GLU A 523 14.93 26.54 4.95
N GLU A 524 15.70 26.00 4.00
CA GLU A 524 15.89 26.60 2.67
C GLU A 524 14.60 26.61 1.84
N THR A 525 13.83 25.51 1.89
CA THR A 525 12.70 25.29 0.96
C THR A 525 11.32 25.53 1.60
N GLY A 526 11.22 25.46 2.93
CA GLY A 526 9.95 25.42 3.67
C GLY A 526 9.17 24.10 3.55
N SER A 527 9.68 23.14 2.79
CA SER A 527 9.12 21.79 2.65
C SER A 527 9.53 20.90 3.83
N LEU A 528 8.70 19.91 4.19
CA LEU A 528 9.05 18.92 5.20
C LEU A 528 9.97 17.85 4.58
N TYR A 529 11.00 17.42 5.30
CA TYR A 529 11.92 16.36 4.90
C TYR A 529 12.05 15.31 6.01
N ASN A 530 12.30 14.06 5.61
CA ASN A 530 12.55 12.98 6.54
C ASN A 530 13.59 11.98 6.01
N LEU A 531 14.26 11.31 6.94
CA LEU A 531 15.24 10.27 6.66
C LEU A 531 14.59 8.89 6.74
N GLU A 532 14.67 8.10 5.69
CA GLU A 532 14.03 6.78 5.62
C GLU A 532 15.04 5.61 5.49
N ALA A 533 14.80 4.55 6.25
CA ALA A 533 15.42 3.25 6.04
C ALA A 533 14.69 2.52 4.90
N THR A 534 15.12 2.80 3.66
CA THR A 534 14.43 2.33 2.45
C THR A 534 14.22 0.81 2.46
N PRO A 535 12.97 0.31 2.29
CA PRO A 535 12.70 -1.13 2.22
C PRO A 535 13.42 -1.84 1.05
N ALA A 536 13.75 -1.10 -0.02
CA ALA A 536 14.68 -1.50 -1.07
C ALA A 536 14.44 -2.88 -1.74
N GLU A 537 13.19 -3.33 -1.88
CA GLU A 537 12.85 -4.66 -2.46
C GLU A 537 13.55 -4.93 -3.80
N SER A 538 13.40 -4.01 -4.75
CA SER A 538 14.06 -4.06 -6.06
C SER A 538 15.30 -3.18 -6.12
N THR A 539 15.33 -2.11 -5.32
CA THR A 539 16.42 -1.13 -5.30
C THR A 539 17.73 -1.76 -4.86
N SER A 540 17.73 -2.61 -3.82
CA SER A 540 18.94 -3.29 -3.32
C SER A 540 19.63 -4.08 -4.44
N TYR A 541 18.90 -4.99 -5.09
CA TYR A 541 19.40 -5.81 -6.19
C TYR A 541 19.83 -4.96 -7.41
N ARG A 542 19.04 -3.95 -7.76
CA ARG A 542 19.33 -3.07 -8.91
C ARG A 542 20.63 -2.29 -8.70
N LEU A 543 20.83 -1.71 -7.52
CA LEU A 543 22.02 -0.92 -7.22
C LEU A 543 23.27 -1.80 -7.22
N ALA A 544 23.24 -2.94 -6.51
CA ALA A 544 24.37 -3.88 -6.48
C ALA A 544 24.80 -4.35 -7.87
N ARG A 545 23.85 -4.65 -8.77
CA ARG A 545 24.16 -5.03 -10.16
C ARG A 545 24.80 -3.93 -10.98
N LEU A 546 24.34 -2.68 -10.81
CA LEU A 546 24.94 -1.54 -11.51
C LEU A 546 26.31 -1.18 -10.94
N ASP A 547 26.50 -1.39 -9.64
CA ASP A 547 27.78 -1.32 -8.95
C ASP A 547 28.77 -2.31 -9.53
N LYS A 548 28.47 -3.61 -9.49
CA LYS A 548 29.34 -4.67 -10.06
C LYS A 548 29.63 -4.47 -11.55
N LYS A 549 28.65 -3.95 -12.32
CA LYS A 549 28.86 -3.68 -13.75
C LYS A 549 29.86 -2.55 -13.99
N MET A 550 29.85 -1.51 -13.15
CA MET A 550 30.71 -0.35 -13.32
C MET A 550 32.08 -0.53 -12.65
N TYR A 551 32.09 -1.17 -11.49
CA TYR A 551 33.27 -1.46 -10.67
C TYR A 551 33.26 -2.95 -10.32
N PRO A 552 33.95 -3.80 -11.10
CA PRO A 552 33.93 -5.26 -10.86
C PRO A 552 34.43 -5.69 -9.47
N ASP A 553 35.34 -4.89 -8.88
CA ASP A 553 35.97 -5.10 -7.58
C ASP A 553 35.20 -4.51 -6.39
N ILE A 554 34.13 -3.74 -6.61
CA ILE A 554 33.31 -3.21 -5.50
C ILE A 554 32.70 -4.36 -4.69
N ILE A 555 32.76 -4.28 -3.37
CA ILE A 555 32.19 -5.29 -2.49
C ILE A 555 30.67 -5.12 -2.46
N THR A 556 29.94 -6.23 -2.61
CA THR A 556 28.49 -6.36 -2.43
C THR A 556 28.21 -7.66 -1.67
N ALA A 557 27.00 -7.81 -1.12
CA ALA A 557 26.56 -9.10 -0.58
C ALA A 557 26.09 -10.04 -1.70
N GLY A 558 25.93 -11.33 -1.38
CA GLY A 558 25.52 -12.39 -2.30
C GLY A 558 26.66 -12.96 -3.15
N GLU A 559 26.70 -14.28 -3.29
CA GLU A 559 27.72 -14.98 -4.09
C GLU A 559 27.36 -15.01 -5.57
N ASN A 560 26.14 -15.50 -5.89
CA ASN A 560 25.71 -15.71 -7.27
C ASN A 560 25.00 -14.48 -7.85
N GLU A 561 24.18 -13.84 -7.02
CA GLU A 561 23.35 -12.69 -7.39
C GLU A 561 23.64 -11.54 -6.41
N PRO A 562 24.26 -10.44 -6.86
CA PRO A 562 24.71 -9.41 -5.92
C PRO A 562 23.53 -8.60 -5.39
N TYR A 563 23.52 -8.32 -4.09
CA TYR A 563 22.55 -7.43 -3.46
C TYR A 563 23.22 -6.50 -2.43
N LEU A 564 22.50 -5.45 -2.01
CA LEU A 564 22.91 -4.57 -0.92
C LEU A 564 22.09 -4.89 0.32
N THR A 565 22.73 -4.85 1.50
CA THR A 565 22.00 -4.96 2.76
C THR A 565 21.03 -3.78 2.87
N ASN A 566 19.79 -4.08 3.25
CA ASN A 566 18.73 -3.08 3.32
C ASN A 566 19.11 -1.95 4.29
N SER A 567 19.10 -0.69 3.82
CA SER A 567 19.34 0.49 4.67
C SER A 567 20.60 0.37 5.54
N THR A 568 20.45 0.32 6.86
CA THR A 568 21.47 0.18 7.91
C THR A 568 21.27 -1.10 8.75
N GLN A 569 20.55 -2.08 8.21
CA GLN A 569 20.39 -3.37 8.87
C GLN A 569 21.75 -4.08 8.99
N LEU A 570 21.83 -5.01 9.94
CA LEU A 570 22.95 -5.95 9.98
C LEU A 570 22.97 -6.82 8.72
N PRO A 571 24.15 -7.31 8.29
CA PRO A 571 24.22 -8.36 7.28
C PRO A 571 23.32 -9.54 7.68
N VAL A 572 22.60 -10.10 6.72
CA VAL A 572 21.58 -11.12 7.00
C VAL A 572 22.16 -12.42 7.57
N ASN A 573 23.46 -12.66 7.39
CA ASN A 573 24.21 -13.81 7.89
C ASN A 573 25.04 -13.51 9.15
N LYS A 574 24.84 -12.35 9.80
CA LYS A 574 25.78 -11.86 10.82
C LYS A 574 25.71 -12.58 12.16
N THR A 575 24.52 -12.78 12.69
CA THR A 575 24.30 -13.37 14.02
C THR A 575 22.92 -14.03 14.08
N ASP A 576 22.82 -15.13 14.82
CA ASP A 576 21.55 -15.78 15.19
C ASP A 576 21.04 -15.31 16.56
N ASP A 577 21.77 -14.42 17.23
CA ASP A 577 21.40 -13.84 18.52
C ASP A 577 20.59 -12.56 18.32
N LEU A 578 19.28 -12.66 18.60
CA LEU A 578 18.36 -11.55 18.51
C LEU A 578 18.74 -10.40 19.46
N ILE A 579 19.24 -10.70 20.65
CA ILE A 579 19.56 -9.66 21.64
C ILE A 579 20.74 -8.83 21.17
N GLU A 580 21.78 -9.47 20.64
CA GLU A 580 22.92 -8.77 20.02
C GLU A 580 22.44 -7.88 18.85
N ALA A 581 21.57 -8.41 17.99
CA ALA A 581 21.03 -7.66 16.87
C ALA A 581 20.20 -6.45 17.33
N LEU A 582 19.35 -6.60 18.35
CA LEU A 582 18.55 -5.51 18.92
C LEU A 582 19.44 -4.44 19.57
N GLU A 583 20.44 -4.81 20.36
CA GLU A 583 21.36 -3.86 21.01
C GLU A 583 22.15 -3.02 19.99
N HIS A 584 22.51 -3.60 18.84
CA HIS A 584 23.11 -2.86 17.74
C HIS A 584 22.08 -1.97 17.02
N GLN A 585 20.94 -2.53 16.63
CA GLN A 585 19.95 -1.83 15.81
C GLN A 585 19.23 -0.72 16.58
N ASP A 586 19.06 -0.82 17.90
CA ASP A 586 18.44 0.21 18.73
C ASP A 586 19.19 1.56 18.67
N LYS A 587 20.53 1.51 18.58
CA LYS A 587 21.39 2.71 18.48
C LYS A 587 21.28 3.44 17.13
N ILE A 588 20.93 2.71 16.08
CA ILE A 588 20.98 3.18 14.70
C ILE A 588 19.58 3.50 14.17
N GLN A 589 18.62 2.59 14.38
CA GLN A 589 17.28 2.73 13.82
C GLN A 589 16.52 3.90 14.44
N THR A 590 16.82 4.27 15.68
CA THR A 590 16.25 5.45 16.38
C THR A 590 16.71 6.79 15.81
N LEU A 591 17.70 6.81 14.92
CA LEU A 591 18.17 8.03 14.26
C LEU A 591 17.34 8.38 13.01
N TYR A 592 16.50 7.46 12.51
CA TYR A 592 15.63 7.76 11.37
C TYR A 592 14.46 8.64 11.80
N THR A 593 14.27 9.78 11.14
CA THR A 593 13.10 10.67 11.31
C THR A 593 11.95 10.31 10.38
N GLY A 594 12.02 9.14 9.78
CA GLY A 594 11.12 8.64 8.76
C GLY A 594 11.06 7.14 8.87
N GLY A 595 10.84 6.47 7.75
CA GLY A 595 10.53 5.06 7.74
C GLY A 595 11.60 4.11 8.30
N THR A 596 11.54 3.64 9.56
CA THR A 596 12.32 2.47 10.06
C THR A 596 11.47 1.28 10.57
N ILE A 597 12.01 0.06 10.45
CA ILE A 597 11.48 -1.16 11.10
C ILE A 597 12.63 -2.13 11.40
N PHE A 598 12.48 -2.91 12.46
CA PHE A 598 13.30 -4.09 12.71
C PHE A 598 12.48 -5.37 12.49
N HIS A 599 12.97 -6.27 11.62
CA HIS A 599 12.33 -7.56 11.37
C HIS A 599 13.03 -8.67 12.16
N THR A 600 12.32 -9.25 13.11
CA THR A 600 12.75 -10.44 13.84
C THR A 600 12.48 -11.68 12.97
N PHE A 601 13.37 -11.96 12.04
CA PHE A 601 13.32 -13.17 11.20
C PHE A 601 13.62 -14.42 12.03
N LEU A 602 12.59 -15.20 12.32
CA LEU A 602 12.65 -16.47 13.03
C LEU A 602 12.54 -17.60 12.00
N GLY A 603 13.27 -18.70 12.21
CA GLY A 603 13.27 -19.78 11.22
C GLY A 603 11.97 -20.55 11.12
N GLU A 604 11.37 -20.86 12.26
CA GLU A 604 10.07 -21.49 12.29
C GLU A 604 9.08 -20.68 13.12
N LYS A 605 7.83 -21.16 13.11
CA LYS A 605 6.76 -20.65 13.95
C LYS A 605 7.23 -20.57 15.41
N VAL A 606 6.94 -19.44 16.08
CA VAL A 606 7.17 -19.31 17.53
C VAL A 606 6.46 -20.44 18.28
N SER A 607 7.13 -21.02 19.27
CA SER A 607 6.69 -22.21 20.00
C SER A 607 5.26 -22.12 20.55
N SER A 608 4.84 -20.94 21.05
CA SER A 608 3.49 -20.71 21.55
C SER A 608 3.10 -19.23 21.50
N ALA A 609 1.81 -18.95 21.67
CA ALA A 609 1.31 -17.58 21.84
C ALA A 609 1.94 -16.90 23.07
N GLU A 610 2.08 -17.63 24.19
CA GLU A 610 2.70 -17.13 25.42
C GLU A 610 4.20 -16.80 25.22
N SER A 611 4.94 -17.64 24.52
CA SER A 611 6.35 -17.35 24.18
C SER A 611 6.47 -16.13 23.27
N CYS A 612 5.57 -16.00 22.30
CA CYS A 612 5.49 -14.84 21.40
C CYS A 612 5.18 -13.56 22.18
N LYS A 613 4.21 -13.61 23.10
CA LYS A 613 3.87 -12.52 24.02
C LYS A 613 5.09 -12.06 24.82
N LYS A 614 5.79 -13.00 25.46
CA LYS A 614 7.01 -12.71 26.23
C LYS A 614 8.09 -12.06 25.37
N LEU A 615 8.30 -12.57 24.16
CA LEU A 615 9.27 -12.01 23.23
C LEU A 615 8.92 -10.58 22.82
N VAL A 616 7.67 -10.33 22.40
CA VAL A 616 7.19 -9.01 22.01
C VAL A 616 7.29 -8.02 23.18
N ARG A 617 6.84 -8.41 24.38
CA ARG A 617 6.95 -7.59 25.60
C ARG A 617 8.40 -7.25 25.92
N LYS A 618 9.32 -8.21 25.78
CA LYS A 618 10.74 -8.03 25.99
C LYS A 618 11.33 -7.01 25.01
N ILE A 619 11.06 -7.15 23.72
CA ILE A 619 11.52 -6.18 22.70
C ILE A 619 10.96 -4.79 23.00
N ALA A 620 9.65 -4.68 23.22
CA ALA A 620 8.98 -3.40 23.42
C ALA A 620 9.49 -2.65 24.67
N SER A 621 9.77 -3.38 25.75
CA SER A 621 10.17 -2.77 27.03
C SER A 621 11.66 -2.45 27.14
N ASN A 622 12.51 -3.10 26.34
CA ASN A 622 13.98 -2.98 26.44
C ASN A 622 14.62 -2.28 25.23
N THR A 623 13.83 -1.83 24.26
CA THR A 623 14.31 -1.09 23.09
C THR A 623 13.51 0.19 22.88
N LYS A 624 14.18 1.18 22.30
CA LYS A 624 13.60 2.42 21.78
C LYS A 624 13.14 2.29 20.32
N LEU A 625 13.35 1.12 19.70
CA LEU A 625 12.89 0.81 18.36
C LEU A 625 11.41 1.17 18.19
N PRO A 626 11.06 2.05 17.22
CA PRO A 626 9.69 2.52 17.08
C PRO A 626 8.76 1.49 16.44
N TYR A 627 9.30 0.61 15.59
CA TYR A 627 8.55 -0.39 14.84
C TYR A 627 9.33 -1.70 14.76
N PHE A 628 8.66 -2.81 15.05
CA PHE A 628 9.22 -4.14 14.87
C PHE A 628 8.16 -5.17 14.46
N SER A 629 8.62 -6.34 14.03
CA SER A 629 7.74 -7.45 13.65
C SER A 629 8.35 -8.80 13.97
N ILE A 630 7.52 -9.77 14.33
CA ILE A 630 7.91 -11.18 14.35
C ILE A 630 7.71 -11.77 12.95
N THR A 631 8.70 -12.46 12.41
CA THR A 631 8.66 -12.96 11.03
C THR A 631 9.11 -14.43 10.98
N PRO A 632 8.18 -15.38 11.17
CA PRO A 632 8.47 -16.79 10.95
C PRO A 632 8.49 -17.14 9.46
N THR A 633 9.25 -18.17 9.08
CA THR A 633 9.13 -18.84 7.79
C THR A 633 8.16 -20.03 7.89
N PHE A 634 7.28 -20.19 6.90
CA PHE A 634 6.31 -21.28 6.85
C PHE A 634 5.96 -21.68 5.42
N SER A 635 5.42 -22.88 5.25
CA SER A 635 5.01 -23.44 3.96
C SER A 635 3.50 -23.58 3.87
N ILE A 636 2.96 -23.52 2.65
CA ILE A 636 1.55 -23.82 2.36
C ILE A 636 1.48 -24.94 1.34
N CYS A 637 0.90 -26.08 1.73
CA CYS A 637 0.47 -27.12 0.80
C CYS A 637 -0.84 -26.69 0.11
N PRO A 638 -0.96 -26.83 -1.22
CA PRO A 638 -2.21 -26.55 -1.93
C PRO A 638 -3.41 -27.41 -1.50
N GLU A 639 -3.15 -28.56 -0.88
CA GLU A 639 -4.15 -29.54 -0.44
C GLU A 639 -4.35 -29.54 1.07
N HIS A 640 -3.25 -29.63 1.85
CA HIS A 640 -3.30 -29.76 3.32
C HIS A 640 -3.12 -28.44 4.10
N GLY A 641 -2.86 -27.32 3.41
CA GLY A 641 -2.78 -26.01 4.06
C GLY A 641 -1.44 -25.73 4.75
N TYR A 642 -1.48 -25.08 5.91
CA TYR A 642 -0.31 -24.54 6.61
C TYR A 642 0.64 -25.63 7.12
N ILE A 643 1.94 -25.44 6.90
CA ILE A 643 3.02 -26.30 7.38
C ILE A 643 4.07 -25.40 8.04
N THR A 644 4.50 -25.76 9.24
CA THR A 644 5.55 -25.04 9.98
C THR A 644 6.90 -25.15 9.28
N GLY A 645 7.63 -24.04 9.18
CA GLY A 645 8.99 -23.99 8.66
C GLY A 645 9.09 -24.04 7.13
N GLU A 646 10.34 -24.02 6.65
CA GLU A 646 10.66 -24.14 5.22
C GLU A 646 10.59 -25.61 4.78
N VAL A 647 9.38 -26.08 4.51
CA VAL A 647 9.16 -27.45 4.02
C VAL A 647 8.86 -27.41 2.52
N PRO A 648 9.74 -27.86 1.60
CA PRO A 648 9.56 -27.72 0.15
C PRO A 648 8.55 -28.72 -0.46
N ARG A 649 8.30 -29.85 0.23
CA ARG A 649 7.33 -30.86 -0.18
C ARG A 649 6.51 -31.32 1.02
N CYS A 650 5.20 -31.39 0.84
CA CYS A 650 4.27 -31.84 1.88
C CYS A 650 4.56 -33.30 2.25
N SER A 651 4.69 -33.59 3.55
CA SER A 651 4.91 -34.94 4.07
C SER A 651 3.70 -35.87 3.84
N GLU A 652 2.50 -35.32 3.70
CA GLU A 652 1.26 -36.08 3.56
C GLU A 652 0.94 -36.48 2.12
N CYS A 653 0.99 -35.54 1.15
CA CYS A 653 0.72 -35.84 -0.27
C CYS A 653 1.93 -35.81 -1.20
N GLY A 654 3.11 -35.40 -0.72
CA GLY A 654 4.31 -35.25 -1.56
C GLY A 654 4.29 -34.07 -2.53
N ALA A 655 3.22 -33.27 -2.56
CA ALA A 655 3.10 -32.10 -3.44
C ALA A 655 4.11 -31.00 -3.06
N GLU A 656 4.56 -30.23 -4.06
CA GLU A 656 5.38 -29.04 -3.86
C GLU A 656 4.59 -27.97 -3.09
N THR A 657 5.22 -27.39 -2.07
CA THR A 657 4.61 -26.36 -1.22
C THR A 657 4.96 -24.95 -1.71
N GLU A 658 4.23 -23.96 -1.23
CA GLU A 658 4.61 -22.57 -1.34
C GLU A 658 5.28 -22.11 -0.03
N VAL A 659 6.59 -21.88 -0.04
CA VAL A 659 7.31 -21.27 1.10
C VAL A 659 7.00 -19.77 1.14
N TYR A 660 6.44 -19.30 2.24
CA TYR A 660 6.16 -17.89 2.53
C TYR A 660 7.15 -17.35 3.56
N SER A 661 7.64 -16.14 3.28
CA SER A 661 8.37 -15.32 4.24
C SER A 661 8.07 -13.84 3.94
N ARG A 662 8.61 -12.94 4.76
CA ARG A 662 8.46 -11.50 4.55
C ARG A 662 9.63 -10.98 3.71
N ILE A 663 9.33 -10.41 2.54
CA ILE A 663 10.39 -9.95 1.64
C ILE A 663 11.10 -8.68 2.16
N VAL A 664 10.32 -7.62 2.39
CA VAL A 664 10.81 -6.34 2.97
C VAL A 664 9.78 -5.66 3.86
N GLY A 665 8.58 -6.24 3.97
CA GLY A 665 7.41 -5.54 4.51
C GLY A 665 6.12 -6.38 4.55
N TYR A 666 5.95 -7.32 3.63
CA TYR A 666 4.72 -8.12 3.53
C TYR A 666 5.07 -9.55 3.11
N PHE A 667 4.14 -10.47 3.37
CA PHE A 667 4.32 -11.88 3.06
C PHE A 667 4.06 -12.18 1.58
N ARG A 668 4.96 -12.96 1.00
CA ARG A 668 4.84 -13.45 -0.37
C ARG A 668 5.58 -14.78 -0.54
N PRO A 669 5.16 -15.65 -1.47
CA PRO A 669 5.91 -16.86 -1.76
C PRO A 669 7.34 -16.52 -2.23
N VAL A 670 8.36 -17.14 -1.64
CA VAL A 670 9.79 -16.91 -1.95
C VAL A 670 10.08 -17.12 -3.43
N ARG A 671 9.43 -18.10 -4.06
CA ARG A 671 9.54 -18.36 -5.51
C ARG A 671 9.19 -17.16 -6.39
N GLN A 672 8.34 -16.24 -5.92
CA GLN A 672 7.92 -15.03 -6.64
C GLN A 672 8.85 -13.83 -6.41
N TRP A 673 9.87 -13.95 -5.56
CA TRP A 673 10.80 -12.86 -5.26
C TRP A 673 11.78 -12.65 -6.43
N ASN A 674 12.40 -11.48 -6.48
CA ASN A 674 13.48 -11.22 -7.43
C ASN A 674 14.75 -11.99 -7.04
N ASN A 675 15.68 -12.17 -7.98
CA ASN A 675 16.88 -12.98 -7.77
C ASN A 675 17.72 -12.51 -6.58
N GLY A 676 17.95 -11.19 -6.43
CA GLY A 676 18.70 -10.66 -5.29
C GLY A 676 18.04 -10.94 -3.94
N LYS A 677 16.71 -10.84 -3.85
CA LYS A 677 15.98 -11.19 -2.61
C LYS A 677 15.94 -12.69 -2.34
N LYS A 678 16.04 -13.54 -3.37
CA LYS A 678 16.21 -14.99 -3.19
C LYS A 678 17.60 -15.32 -2.66
N GLU A 679 18.64 -14.66 -3.16
CA GLU A 679 20.00 -14.81 -2.63
C GLU A 679 20.08 -14.30 -1.18
N GLU A 680 19.50 -13.13 -0.89
CA GLU A 680 19.41 -12.62 0.49
C GLU A 680 18.67 -13.57 1.43
N PHE A 681 17.59 -14.23 0.96
CA PHE A 681 16.88 -15.23 1.74
C PHE A 681 17.76 -16.46 2.02
N LYS A 682 18.48 -16.94 1.00
CA LYS A 682 19.40 -18.09 1.11
C LYS A 682 20.56 -17.81 2.07
N ASP A 683 21.09 -16.60 2.05
CA ASP A 683 22.21 -16.20 2.93
C ASP A 683 21.77 -15.95 4.38
N ARG A 684 20.46 -15.83 4.64
CA ARG A 684 19.95 -15.38 5.92
C ARG A 684 20.21 -16.41 7.02
N LEU A 685 20.80 -15.94 8.11
CA LEU A 685 20.85 -16.63 9.38
C LEU A 685 19.67 -16.16 10.23
N GLU A 686 18.78 -17.08 10.58
CA GLU A 686 17.55 -16.78 11.30
C GLU A 686 17.80 -16.75 12.83
N TYR A 687 17.05 -15.91 13.54
CA TYR A 687 17.21 -15.78 14.99
C TYR A 687 16.60 -16.96 15.75
N MET A 688 17.31 -17.41 16.78
CA MET A 688 16.89 -18.54 17.62
C MET A 688 16.01 -18.07 18.78
N GLU A 689 14.75 -18.54 18.85
CA GLU A 689 13.80 -18.20 19.92
C GLU A 689 14.35 -18.50 21.32
N GLU A 690 14.98 -19.66 21.50
CA GLU A 690 15.52 -20.10 22.80
C GLU A 690 16.60 -19.15 23.32
N LYS A 691 17.52 -18.72 22.45
CA LYS A 691 18.57 -17.74 22.78
C LYS A 691 17.95 -16.39 23.14
N ALA A 692 16.97 -15.96 22.36
CA ALA A 692 16.27 -14.69 22.58
C ALA A 692 15.54 -14.65 23.93
N LEU A 693 14.92 -15.74 24.37
CA LEU A 693 14.23 -15.79 25.66
C LEU A 693 15.21 -15.95 26.84
N GLY A 694 16.29 -16.73 26.68
CA GLY A 694 17.24 -17.04 27.75
C GLY A 694 18.23 -15.93 28.12
N ARG A 695 18.62 -15.06 27.18
CA ARG A 695 19.61 -13.98 27.41
C ARG A 695 18.94 -12.69 27.88
N GLN A 696 19.39 -12.07 28.97
CA GLN A 696 18.89 -10.73 29.35
C GLN A 696 19.50 -9.61 28.49
N MET A 697 18.72 -8.57 28.19
CA MET A 697 19.22 -7.37 27.49
C MET A 697 20.02 -6.50 28.44
N GLY A 698 21.12 -5.93 27.95
CA GLY A 698 22.05 -5.14 28.74
C GLY A 698 21.65 -3.68 29.00
N VAL A 699 20.36 -3.32 29.21
CA VAL A 699 19.96 -1.98 29.72
C VAL A 699 18.59 -2.08 30.43
N LYS A 700 18.50 -1.62 31.69
CA LYS A 700 17.22 -1.41 32.40
C LYS A 700 16.59 -0.08 31.97
N ALA A 701 15.52 -0.12 31.19
CA ALA A 701 14.54 0.95 31.22
C ALA A 701 13.75 0.81 32.53
N VAL A 702 13.79 1.84 33.38
CA VAL A 702 13.07 1.86 34.66
C VAL A 702 11.58 1.88 34.34
N VAL A 703 10.89 0.79 34.65
CA VAL A 703 9.44 0.78 34.82
C VAL A 703 9.22 0.72 36.33
N GLU A 704 8.74 1.82 36.91
CA GLU A 704 8.16 1.78 38.26
C GLU A 704 6.83 1.02 38.15
N GLU A 705 6.74 -0.11 38.84
CA GLU A 705 5.48 -0.84 39.04
C GLU A 705 4.72 -0.16 40.18
N ASP A 706 3.68 0.59 39.84
CA ASP A 706 2.64 0.98 40.80
C ASP A 706 1.52 -0.07 40.81
N GLY A 707 1.26 -0.64 41.99
CA GLY A 707 -0.07 -1.11 42.36
C GLY A 707 -0.24 -2.60 42.66
N ALA A 708 0.05 -3.00 43.91
CA ALA A 708 -0.67 -4.10 44.55
C ALA A 708 -0.94 -3.79 46.04
N SER A 709 -2.22 -3.51 46.31
CA SER A 709 -2.99 -3.65 47.56
C SER A 709 -2.40 -3.19 48.91
N VAL A 710 -3.10 -2.22 49.48
CA VAL A 710 -3.09 -1.80 50.89
C VAL A 710 -3.49 -2.97 51.80
N SER A 711 -2.68 -3.25 52.83
CA SER A 711 -3.16 -3.79 54.11
C SER A 711 -2.34 -3.18 55.25
N GLU A 712 -3.04 -2.73 56.27
CA GLU A 712 -2.55 -1.98 57.43
C GLU A 712 -1.60 -2.80 58.31
N THR A 713 -0.57 -2.17 58.84
CA THR A 713 -0.12 -2.36 60.23
C THR A 713 0.83 -1.23 60.64
N GLU A 714 0.46 -0.54 61.72
CA GLU A 714 1.26 0.48 62.37
C GLU A 714 2.52 -0.09 63.03
N GLY A 715 3.57 0.74 63.06
CA GLY A 715 4.57 0.74 64.14
C GLY A 715 5.90 0.06 63.85
N LEU A 716 6.90 0.84 63.45
CA LEU A 716 8.19 0.97 64.15
C LEU A 716 9.12 1.92 63.39
N ILE A 717 9.44 3.03 64.06
CA ILE A 717 10.50 3.97 63.70
C ILE A 717 11.85 3.26 63.88
N SER A 718 12.67 3.17 62.82
CA SER A 718 14.12 3.33 62.94
C SER A 718 14.80 3.60 61.59
N ASN A 719 15.30 4.82 61.44
CA ASN A 719 16.48 5.27 60.69
C ASN A 719 16.83 4.57 59.37
N ASN A 720 16.65 5.29 58.26
CA ASN A 720 17.64 5.30 57.18
C ASN A 720 17.72 6.67 56.49
N ASN A 721 18.88 7.31 56.67
CA ASN A 721 19.36 8.46 55.90
C ASN A 721 19.36 8.14 54.40
N SER A 722 18.64 8.91 53.58
CA SER A 722 18.83 8.90 52.12
C SER A 722 19.39 10.24 51.63
N SER A 723 20.66 10.17 51.24
CA SER A 723 21.49 11.17 50.58
C SER A 723 20.98 11.60 49.20
N ARG A 724 20.71 12.89 48.98
CA ARG A 724 20.43 13.51 47.66
C ARG A 724 21.59 14.40 47.20
N SER A 725 21.88 14.42 45.89
CA SER A 725 22.79 15.39 45.25
C SER A 725 22.22 16.81 45.39
N ARG A 726 23.09 17.84 45.47
CA ARG A 726 22.67 19.23 45.74
C ARG A 726 23.02 20.18 44.60
N PHE A 727 22.13 21.13 44.32
CA PHE A 727 22.38 22.22 43.37
C PHE A 727 22.37 23.59 44.06
N ARG A 728 23.03 24.57 43.43
CA ARG A 728 22.94 25.98 43.79
C ARG A 728 22.59 26.81 42.56
N LEU A 729 21.44 27.47 42.59
CA LEU A 729 20.91 28.28 41.48
C LEU A 729 21.07 29.76 41.79
N PHE A 730 21.83 30.47 40.95
CA PHE A 730 21.90 31.93 40.99
C PHE A 730 20.86 32.52 40.05
N SER A 731 19.93 33.28 40.62
CA SER A 731 18.77 33.83 39.94
C SER A 731 18.70 35.35 40.06
N ARG A 732 18.07 36.01 39.08
CA ARG A 732 17.74 37.45 39.18
C ARG A 732 16.23 37.66 39.36
N PRO A 733 15.83 38.73 40.06
CA PRO A 733 14.45 39.19 40.05
C PRO A 733 14.02 39.53 38.61
N ASN A 734 12.77 39.21 38.25
CA ASN A 734 12.17 39.52 36.94
C ASN A 734 12.88 38.88 35.72
N CYS A 735 13.42 37.66 35.87
CA CYS A 735 13.99 36.90 34.76
C CYS A 735 13.16 35.64 34.47
N ASP A 736 12.46 35.62 33.33
CA ASP A 736 11.58 34.51 32.93
C ASP A 736 12.32 33.17 32.86
N LYS A 737 13.59 33.18 32.41
CA LYS A 737 14.46 32.00 32.38
C LYS A 737 14.80 31.49 33.78
N CYS A 738 14.96 32.38 34.76
CA CYS A 738 15.18 31.99 36.15
C CYS A 738 13.92 31.39 36.77
N THR A 739 12.74 31.94 36.47
CA THR A 739 11.46 31.40 36.95
C THR A 739 11.23 29.98 36.45
N ALA A 740 11.40 29.76 35.14
CA ALA A 740 11.27 28.42 34.54
C ALA A 740 12.28 27.41 35.11
N ALA A 741 13.52 27.84 35.39
CA ALA A 741 14.54 26.99 36.01
C ALA A 741 14.21 26.66 37.47
N LYS A 742 13.70 27.63 38.25
CA LYS A 742 13.26 27.42 39.64
C LYS A 742 12.11 26.42 39.71
N GLU A 743 11.09 26.56 38.86
CA GLU A 743 9.95 25.65 38.82
C GLU A 743 10.38 24.22 38.45
N TYR A 744 11.22 24.07 37.43
CA TYR A 744 11.73 22.75 37.01
C TYR A 744 12.53 22.03 38.12
N LEU A 745 13.32 22.78 38.90
CA LEU A 745 14.19 22.21 39.94
C LEU A 745 13.46 21.89 41.25
N LYS A 746 12.38 22.63 41.56
CA LYS A 746 11.65 22.55 42.83
C LYS A 746 11.07 21.16 43.12
N GLU A 747 10.80 20.36 42.09
CA GLU A 747 10.19 19.03 42.21
C GLU A 747 11.20 17.87 42.03
N LYS A 748 12.44 18.17 41.61
CA LYS A 748 13.38 17.14 41.13
C LYS A 748 14.63 16.97 41.98
N VAL A 749 15.15 18.03 42.59
CA VAL A 749 16.43 18.00 43.32
C VAL A 749 16.35 18.92 44.55
N GLU A 750 17.09 18.61 45.61
CA GLU A 750 17.19 19.47 46.79
C GLU A 750 18.33 20.48 46.58
N GLY A 751 18.11 21.78 46.78
CA GLY A 751 19.12 22.80 46.50
C GLY A 751 18.78 24.20 46.98
N GLU A 752 19.76 25.09 46.91
CA GLU A 752 19.68 26.46 47.40
C GLU A 752 19.54 27.45 46.24
N ILE A 753 18.65 28.43 46.39
CA ILE A 753 18.44 29.50 45.42
C ILE A 753 19.06 30.77 46.00
N VAL A 754 20.06 31.31 45.32
CA VAL A 754 20.71 32.58 45.68
C VAL A 754 20.14 33.69 44.80
N ASP A 755 19.63 34.74 45.44
CA ASP A 755 19.09 35.92 44.75
C ASP A 755 20.17 36.97 44.48
N LEU A 756 20.50 37.15 43.21
CA LEU A 756 21.45 38.15 42.72
C LEU A 756 20.90 39.59 42.75
N GLY A 757 19.62 39.78 43.10
CA GLY A 757 19.04 41.09 43.39
C GLY A 757 19.45 41.69 44.73
N SER A 758 20.04 40.87 45.61
CA SER A 758 20.56 41.28 46.92
C SER A 758 22.07 41.55 46.89
N ASP A 759 22.55 42.52 47.68
CA ASP A 759 23.98 42.83 47.79
C ASP A 759 24.80 41.63 48.30
N ASP A 760 24.22 40.82 49.18
CA ASP A 760 24.84 39.61 49.72
C ASP A 760 24.96 38.50 48.65
N GLY A 761 23.88 38.22 47.92
CA GLY A 761 23.90 37.23 46.83
C GLY A 761 24.82 37.63 45.67
N LEU A 762 24.96 38.93 45.40
CA LEU A 762 25.88 39.45 44.39
C LEU A 762 27.36 39.27 44.81
N ASN A 763 27.68 39.52 46.09
CA ASN A 763 29.03 39.32 46.62
C ASN A 763 29.41 37.83 46.68
N GLU A 764 28.47 36.97 47.06
CA GLU A 764 28.67 35.54 47.07
C GLU A 764 28.91 34.98 45.66
N PHE A 765 28.10 35.40 44.68
CA PHE A 765 28.30 35.02 43.28
C PHE A 765 29.65 35.50 42.73
N ARG A 766 30.10 36.72 43.08
CA ARG A 766 31.44 37.22 42.70
C ARG A 766 32.56 36.34 43.26
N GLY A 767 32.41 35.83 44.48
CA GLY A 767 33.36 34.89 45.08
C GLY A 767 33.45 33.57 44.32
N VAL A 768 32.30 33.04 43.90
CA VAL A 768 32.23 31.79 43.12
C VAL A 768 32.72 31.99 41.68
N TYR A 769 32.36 33.09 41.04
CA TYR A 769 32.82 33.44 39.69
C TYR A 769 34.35 33.60 39.61
N ARG A 770 35.00 34.19 40.62
CA ARG A 770 36.47 34.29 40.67
C ARG A 770 37.15 32.92 40.66
N LYS A 771 36.53 31.89 41.25
CA LYS A 771 37.05 30.52 41.31
C LYS A 771 36.76 29.70 40.04
N LEU A 772 35.76 30.09 39.26
CA LEU A 772 35.23 29.31 38.13
C LEU A 772 35.28 30.08 36.80
N LYS A 773 36.12 31.12 36.70
CA LYS A 773 36.17 32.05 35.58
C LYS A 773 36.39 31.36 34.22
N ASP A 774 37.11 30.24 34.21
CA ASP A 774 37.41 29.46 32.99
C ASP A 774 36.30 28.48 32.58
N ARG A 775 35.27 28.32 33.42
CA ARG A 775 34.12 27.41 33.19
C ARG A 775 32.80 28.13 32.95
N ILE A 776 32.78 29.46 33.01
CA ILE A 776 31.57 30.28 32.80
C ILE A 776 31.82 31.24 31.63
N ASN A 777 31.27 30.92 30.47
CA ASN A 777 31.35 31.75 29.27
C ASN A 777 30.41 32.95 29.40
N ARG A 778 30.90 34.17 29.10
CA ARG A 778 30.07 35.38 29.07
C ARG A 778 29.15 35.37 27.83
N ASN A 779 28.01 36.04 27.95
CA ASN A 779 27.18 36.38 26.79
C ASN A 779 27.97 37.31 25.85
N SER A 780 27.50 37.41 24.60
CA SER A 780 28.14 38.24 23.55
C SER A 780 28.23 39.73 23.89
N ASP A 781 27.37 40.23 24.79
CA ASP A 781 27.37 41.61 25.31
C ASP A 781 28.29 41.81 26.53
N GLY A 782 29.06 40.78 26.91
CA GLY A 782 29.95 40.80 28.07
C GLY A 782 29.23 40.61 29.41
N SER A 783 27.91 40.45 29.41
CA SER A 783 27.11 40.10 30.59
C SER A 783 27.25 38.61 30.95
N LEU A 784 26.91 38.27 32.18
CA LEU A 784 26.97 36.88 32.65
C LEU A 784 25.70 36.12 32.25
N PRO A 785 25.82 34.85 31.83
CA PRO A 785 24.64 34.02 31.54
C PRO A 785 23.85 33.75 32.82
N ILE A 786 22.57 34.12 32.83
CA ILE A 786 21.65 33.93 33.95
C ILE A 786 20.38 33.27 33.39
N PRO A 787 19.86 32.19 34.01
CA PRO A 787 20.30 31.56 35.27
C PRO A 787 21.66 30.87 35.16
N THR A 788 22.41 30.80 36.27
CA THR A 788 23.60 29.92 36.39
C THR A 788 23.37 28.93 37.52
N ILE A 789 23.55 27.64 37.23
CA ILE A 789 23.41 26.55 38.20
C ILE A 789 24.73 25.83 38.37
N LEU A 790 25.11 25.66 39.63
CA LEU A 790 26.27 24.88 40.04
C LEU A 790 25.77 23.58 40.67
N LEU A 791 26.29 22.47 40.19
CA LEU A 791 25.95 21.15 40.70
C LEU A 791 27.13 20.55 41.43
N TYR A 792 26.83 20.04 42.62
CA TYR A 792 27.82 19.46 43.51
C TYR A 792 27.56 17.96 43.66
N ASP A 793 28.64 17.18 43.68
CA ASP A 793 28.58 15.75 43.99
C ASP A 793 28.36 15.53 45.49
N LYS A 794 28.32 14.25 45.88
CA LYS A 794 28.11 13.81 47.26
C LYS A 794 29.24 14.24 48.22
N GLN A 795 30.39 14.65 47.69
CA GLN A 795 31.57 15.12 48.43
C GLN A 795 31.72 16.66 48.37
N ASN A 796 30.70 17.37 47.87
CA ASN A 796 30.66 18.82 47.73
C ASN A 796 31.66 19.38 46.70
N ASN A 797 32.10 18.58 45.74
CA ASN A 797 32.90 19.05 44.61
C ASN A 797 32.00 19.49 43.46
N LEU A 798 32.39 20.57 42.77
CA LEU A 798 31.65 21.06 41.62
C LEU A 798 31.80 20.09 40.43
N VAL A 799 30.69 19.48 40.01
CA VAL A 799 30.61 18.55 38.89
C VAL A 799 30.48 19.29 37.57
N THR A 800 29.51 20.22 37.48
CA THR A 800 29.22 20.93 36.24
C THR A 800 28.50 22.26 36.47
N VAL A 801 28.45 23.09 35.42
CA VAL A 801 27.80 24.40 35.41
C VAL A 801 26.82 24.48 34.23
N ALA A 802 25.60 24.94 34.49
CA ALA A 802 24.55 25.11 33.48
C ALA A 802 24.04 26.55 33.42
N HIS A 803 23.66 26.98 32.21
CA HIS A 803 23.31 28.37 31.93
C HIS A 803 21.93 28.58 31.30
N ASN A 804 21.23 27.50 30.94
CA ASN A 804 19.89 27.55 30.35
C ASN A 804 19.08 26.29 30.68
N LEU A 805 17.77 26.34 30.48
CA LEU A 805 16.85 25.25 30.84
C LEU A 805 17.14 23.92 30.13
N GLU A 806 17.68 23.96 28.93
CA GLU A 806 18.01 22.76 28.16
C GLU A 806 19.23 22.05 28.76
N GLN A 807 20.28 22.81 29.11
CA GLN A 807 21.42 22.28 29.87
C GLN A 807 20.99 21.78 31.25
N ILE A 808 20.07 22.49 31.92
CA ILE A 808 19.54 22.05 33.22
C ILE A 808 18.83 20.70 33.10
N ARG A 809 18.02 20.51 32.05
CA ARG A 809 17.32 19.24 31.77
C ARG A 809 18.23 18.09 31.38
N GLN A 810 19.37 18.38 30.76
CA GLN A 810 20.36 17.34 30.43
C GLN A 810 21.10 16.84 31.66
N ILE A 811 21.14 17.62 32.74
CA ILE A 811 21.93 17.30 33.92
C ILE A 811 21.08 16.76 35.08
N VAL A 812 19.84 17.23 35.24
CA VAL A 812 18.85 16.72 36.20
C VAL A 812 17.99 15.66 35.57
#